data_AF-A0A927RJU2-F1
#
_entry.id   AF-A0A927RJU2-F1
#
_cell.length_a   1.000
_cell.length_b   1.000
_cell.length_c   1.000
_cell.angle_alpha   90.00
_cell.angle_beta   90.00
_cell.angle_gamma   90.00
#
_symmetry.space_group_name_H-M   'P 1'
#
loop_
_entity.id
_entity.type
_entity.pdbx_description
1 polymer ?
#
loop_
_entity_poly.entity_id
_entity_poly.type
_entity_poly.pdbx_seq_one_letter_code
_entity_poly.pdbx_strand_id
1 'polypeptide(L)'
;MKRRERKSNLRGIVFSAVALASFLTACQGGCSCRRAQDFFLDDVVTREDYNSVYGAIGKKVTIDMVRETEDGRAYVTVDGVEYELGMDFLSMAMVYNTSPVGTFATATDVYNEWWRLFIQRWNLLVPEVPLYSNQYYDVYNAKIENLQTNPYWSVTDAIVGARVKTSDNSVVLGSNTELSGAFRNASFGKSAPGAADLAVQTLTSGYATVVTDEKGIFTWAGTGILRSHTETENDDGTKTYTMKIADDLRFSNGAKITAENYLAALLVGSTPVMKAAGGGDAAGLTFEGYEAFHKYSGEGKEVPFSGVRLLDEYTFSVTVKPEYADYYYALRYGAFTPAPLALYLGEYKIKDDGQGAYIEKGFYKKELKNGVTAYTFANTLVANMNEVSASKFPYSGPYYVESYDASAKTATLKRNTNYKGDIRGKATIERISYVKIVPETQLDQLKQGRVDVLASVTGGEETKAALAIVDNVKFKETHYDRAGYGKLAFRCDFSPTQFAEVRRAVMYTIDRNEFAQTFTGGYGSVVDAPYHAGLDAYIAVKDKLRLNKYEYSVENAKQSLIDGGWVYNEKGEAYEEGKGVRYKKLSGYELSYNNLAFSSTDNKYRTVKVNGEYYMPLVINWMGTQPNPVTDQLITAWQNNPNAGEKIGAYITYATGDMNSALYGEYYQMPAYGFTKARFGAVNFATGYTSAVYDQSFYWTIDQNMYANYSSNFLLDEKDFLSNYGL
;
A
#
# COMPACT_ATOMS: atom_id res chain seq x y z
N MET A 1 33.11 3.28 1.14
CA MET A 1 33.77 4.14 0.11
C MET A 1 32.84 5.32 -0.17
N LYS A 2 33.28 6.52 0.21
CA LYS A 2 32.66 7.87 0.19
C LYS A 2 31.23 8.05 -0.39
N ARG A 3 30.25 8.21 0.51
CA ARG A 3 28.99 8.97 0.28
C ARG A 3 29.36 10.40 -0.13
N ARG A 4 29.19 10.76 -1.41
CA ARG A 4 29.33 12.13 -1.91
C ARG A 4 27.93 12.71 -2.09
N GLU A 5 27.73 13.84 -1.43
CA GLU A 5 26.54 14.71 -1.44
C GLU A 5 25.85 14.77 -2.81
N ARG A 6 24.58 14.35 -2.88
CA ARG A 6 23.65 14.78 -3.91
C ARG A 6 22.60 15.67 -3.27
N LYS A 7 22.78 16.99 -3.41
CA LYS A 7 21.70 17.97 -3.32
C LYS A 7 20.68 17.66 -4.43
N SER A 8 19.59 16.98 -4.10
CA SER A 8 18.41 16.94 -4.96
C SER A 8 17.58 18.20 -4.71
N ASN A 9 17.39 19.00 -5.75
CA ASN A 9 16.40 20.07 -5.80
C ASN A 9 14.98 19.46 -5.73
N LEU A 10 14.51 19.16 -4.53
CA LEU A 10 13.13 19.41 -4.16
C LEU A 10 13.13 20.75 -3.39
N ARG A 11 12.63 21.81 -4.01
CA ARG A 11 12.10 22.95 -3.24
C ARG A 11 11.02 22.34 -2.34
N GLY A 12 11.10 22.33 -1.02
CA GLY A 12 11.84 23.18 -0.10
C GLY A 12 10.84 23.59 0.97
N ILE A 13 10.43 22.64 1.82
CA ILE A 13 9.91 22.94 3.15
C ILE A 13 10.88 22.28 4.11
N VAL A 14 11.86 23.07 4.53
CA VAL A 14 12.77 22.75 5.61
C VAL A 14 11.92 22.73 6.89
N PHE A 15 11.48 21.56 7.34
CA PHE A 15 10.93 21.36 8.67
C PHE A 15 12.06 20.85 9.58
N SER A 16 12.81 21.81 10.13
CA SER A 16 13.48 21.67 11.42
C SER A 16 13.96 23.04 11.88
N ALA A 17 13.79 23.31 13.17
CA ALA A 17 14.29 24.43 13.98
C ALA A 17 13.53 25.79 14.04
N VAL A 18 12.47 26.07 13.28
CA VAL A 18 11.81 27.42 13.34
C VAL A 18 10.56 27.49 14.24
N ALA A 19 10.03 26.37 14.75
CA ALA A 19 8.84 26.40 15.61
C ALA A 19 9.09 26.94 17.04
N LEU A 20 10.34 27.21 17.43
CA LEU A 20 10.67 27.64 18.80
C LEU A 20 10.42 29.15 19.07
N ALA A 21 10.18 29.99 18.06
CA ALA A 21 10.21 31.45 18.23
C ALA A 21 8.89 32.20 17.95
N SER A 22 7.79 31.54 17.55
CA SER A 22 6.59 32.26 17.06
C SER A 22 5.39 32.31 18.00
N PHE A 23 5.50 31.87 19.26
CA PHE A 23 4.41 31.93 20.25
C PHE A 23 4.55 33.03 21.31
N LEU A 24 5.13 34.18 20.92
CA LEU A 24 5.22 35.38 21.77
C LEU A 24 4.46 36.54 21.13
N THR A 25 3.13 36.47 21.05
CA THR A 25 2.20 37.62 21.25
C THR A 25 0.76 37.22 20.93
N ALA A 26 -0.05 37.01 21.97
CA ALA A 26 -1.47 37.34 22.01
C ALA A 26 -2.01 37.15 23.44
N CYS A 27 -1.94 38.19 24.25
CA CYS A 27 -2.71 38.29 25.49
C CYS A 27 -3.02 39.77 25.76
N GLN A 28 -4.19 40.22 25.31
CA GLN A 28 -4.89 41.33 25.95
C GLN A 28 -6.35 40.89 26.15
N GLY A 29 -6.82 40.98 27.39
CA GLY A 29 -8.21 40.71 27.77
C GLY A 29 -8.33 39.63 28.84
N GLY A 30 -8.64 40.05 30.07
CA GLY A 30 -8.69 39.21 31.25
C GLY A 30 -9.81 38.16 31.22
N CYS A 31 -9.40 36.90 31.29
CA CYS A 31 -10.10 35.81 31.96
C CYS A 31 -9.03 34.75 32.27
N SER A 32 -9.05 34.15 33.47
CA SER A 32 -7.98 33.28 33.95
C SER A 32 -7.87 31.97 33.16
N CYS A 33 -7.17 32.01 32.02
CA CYS A 33 -6.61 30.83 31.39
C CYS A 33 -5.35 30.44 32.16
N ARG A 34 -5.40 29.36 32.96
CA ARG A 34 -4.17 28.68 33.40
C ARG A 34 -3.45 28.21 32.13
N ARG A 35 -2.33 28.86 31.79
CA ARG A 35 -1.52 28.56 30.61
C ARG A 35 -1.03 27.12 30.68
N ALA A 36 -1.07 26.43 29.54
CA ALA A 36 -0.22 25.29 29.27
C ALA A 36 1.25 25.75 29.39
N GLN A 37 1.91 25.46 30.51
CA GLN A 37 3.34 25.75 30.73
C GLN A 37 3.81 25.06 32.03
N ASP A 38 3.90 23.73 32.04
CA ASP A 38 4.51 22.98 33.17
C ASP A 38 5.68 22.06 32.71
N PHE A 39 6.16 22.14 31.45
CA PHE A 39 7.35 21.41 30.99
C PHE A 39 8.39 22.36 30.42
N PHE A 40 9.67 22.15 30.78
CA PHE A 40 10.79 22.94 30.29
C PHE A 40 11.33 22.28 29.01
N LEU A 41 11.57 23.08 27.97
CA LEU A 41 12.19 22.58 26.74
C LEU A 41 13.58 21.99 26.97
N ASP A 42 14.25 22.41 28.05
CA ASP A 42 15.59 21.95 28.42
C ASP A 42 15.63 20.48 28.87
N ASP A 43 14.50 19.90 29.28
CA ASP A 43 14.40 18.48 29.67
C ASP A 43 14.10 17.56 28.47
N VAL A 44 13.85 18.14 27.27
CA VAL A 44 13.52 17.37 26.07
C VAL A 44 14.78 16.69 25.54
N VAL A 45 14.70 15.37 25.36
CA VAL A 45 15.75 14.59 24.70
C VAL A 45 15.33 14.33 23.25
N THR A 46 16.18 14.75 22.32
CA THR A 46 16.02 14.47 20.89
C THR A 46 16.96 13.34 20.50
N ARG A 47 16.44 12.38 19.72
CA ARG A 47 17.27 11.33 19.15
C ARG A 47 18.12 11.89 18.01
N GLU A 48 19.38 11.49 17.94
CA GLU A 48 20.35 11.97 16.93
C GLU A 48 21.05 10.83 16.18
N ASP A 49 20.99 9.61 16.72
CA ASP A 49 21.58 8.41 16.16
C ASP A 49 20.58 7.69 15.26
N TYR A 50 20.78 7.79 13.94
CA TYR A 50 19.91 7.12 12.94
C TYR A 50 20.70 6.23 11.98
N ASN A 51 21.84 5.72 12.44
CA ASN A 51 22.61 4.75 11.69
C ASN A 51 21.90 3.39 11.76
N SER A 52 21.40 2.93 10.62
CA SER A 52 20.69 1.64 10.49
C SER A 52 21.64 0.45 10.59
N VAL A 53 21.24 -0.56 11.37
CA VAL A 53 21.91 -1.87 11.42
C VAL A 53 21.94 -2.50 10.04
N TYR A 54 20.84 -2.45 9.27
CA TYR A 54 20.83 -2.96 7.89
C TYR A 54 21.84 -2.22 7.00
N GLY A 55 21.88 -0.89 7.13
CA GLY A 55 22.86 -0.08 6.42
C GLY A 55 24.32 -0.45 6.74
N ALA A 56 24.60 -0.92 7.95
CA ALA A 56 25.93 -1.29 8.41
C ALA A 56 26.33 -2.72 8.01
N ILE A 57 25.44 -3.71 8.23
CA ILE A 57 25.79 -5.13 8.09
C ILE A 57 24.94 -5.89 7.07
N GLY A 58 23.86 -5.32 6.54
CA GLY A 58 22.86 -6.03 5.73
C GLY A 58 23.44 -6.77 4.52
N LYS A 59 24.43 -6.20 3.83
CA LYS A 59 25.10 -6.85 2.69
C LYS A 59 25.96 -8.06 3.05
N LYS A 60 26.29 -8.25 4.34
CA LYS A 60 27.08 -9.38 4.85
C LYS A 60 26.21 -10.51 5.39
N VAL A 61 24.89 -10.32 5.47
CA VAL A 61 23.98 -11.22 6.16
C VAL A 61 23.14 -12.00 5.16
N THR A 62 23.26 -13.32 5.22
CA THR A 62 22.39 -14.28 4.53
C THR A 62 21.48 -14.99 5.52
N ILE A 63 20.37 -15.56 5.04
CA ILE A 63 19.35 -16.16 5.92
C ILE A 63 19.88 -17.34 6.76
N ASP A 64 20.84 -18.09 6.23
CA ASP A 64 21.47 -19.24 6.91
C ASP A 64 22.42 -18.84 8.05
N MET A 65 22.74 -17.54 8.19
CA MET A 65 23.46 -17.01 9.35
C MET A 65 22.53 -16.72 10.54
N VAL A 66 21.22 -16.70 10.34
CA VAL A 66 20.27 -16.25 11.35
C VAL A 66 19.99 -17.35 12.36
N ARG A 67 20.10 -17.01 13.64
CA ARG A 67 19.70 -17.84 14.78
C ARG A 67 18.41 -17.30 15.37
N GLU A 68 17.49 -18.19 15.70
CA GLU A 68 16.22 -17.83 16.33
C GLU A 68 16.16 -18.32 17.79
N THR A 69 15.60 -17.51 18.69
CA THR A 69 15.28 -17.91 20.07
C THR A 69 13.92 -18.60 20.16
N GLU A 70 13.63 -19.25 21.29
CA GLU A 70 12.34 -19.91 21.51
C GLU A 70 11.13 -18.96 21.38
N ASP A 71 11.29 -17.69 21.78
CA ASP A 71 10.28 -16.64 21.68
C ASP A 71 10.20 -15.97 20.29
N GLY A 72 10.94 -16.47 19.30
CA GLY A 72 10.81 -16.07 17.90
C GLY A 72 11.62 -14.84 17.49
N ARG A 73 12.61 -14.43 18.29
CA ARG A 73 13.52 -13.32 17.95
C ARG A 73 14.69 -13.82 17.11
N ALA A 74 15.05 -13.03 16.10
CA ALA A 74 16.12 -13.33 15.17
C ALA A 74 17.42 -12.61 15.55
N TYR A 75 18.53 -13.34 15.50
CA TYR A 75 19.87 -12.84 15.80
C TYR A 75 20.87 -13.21 14.71
N VAL A 76 21.88 -12.38 14.52
CA VAL A 76 23.05 -12.67 13.68
C VAL A 76 24.32 -12.21 14.37
N THR A 77 25.44 -12.91 14.16
CA THR A 77 26.77 -12.43 14.58
C THR A 77 27.56 -12.00 13.36
N VAL A 78 27.98 -10.74 13.30
CA VAL A 78 28.82 -10.18 12.24
C VAL A 78 30.00 -9.47 12.88
N ASP A 79 31.21 -9.77 12.41
CA ASP A 79 32.46 -9.18 12.91
C ASP A 79 32.62 -9.27 14.45
N GLY A 80 32.10 -10.34 15.05
CA GLY A 80 32.18 -10.59 16.51
C GLY A 80 31.12 -9.87 17.36
N VAL A 81 30.21 -9.11 16.75
CA VAL A 81 29.08 -8.45 17.42
C VAL A 81 27.79 -9.19 17.12
N GLU A 82 27.00 -9.49 18.16
CA GLU A 82 25.68 -10.09 18.03
C GLU A 82 24.60 -8.99 17.90
N TYR A 83 23.78 -9.10 16.87
CA TYR A 83 22.67 -8.18 16.58
C TYR A 83 21.34 -8.90 16.68
N GLU A 84 20.36 -8.30 17.35
CA GLU A 84 18.95 -8.69 17.19
C GLU A 84 18.40 -7.96 15.96
N LEU A 85 17.69 -8.66 15.08
CA LEU A 85 17.20 -8.07 13.83
C LEU A 85 15.87 -7.33 14.08
N GLY A 86 15.88 -6.02 13.83
CA GLY A 86 14.69 -5.16 13.93
C GLY A 86 13.85 -5.13 12.66
N MET A 87 12.80 -4.31 12.68
CA MET A 87 11.83 -4.20 11.58
C MET A 87 12.43 -3.59 10.30
N ASP A 88 13.28 -2.56 10.39
CA ASP A 88 14.02 -2.00 9.24
C ASP A 88 14.88 -3.10 8.61
N PHE A 89 15.66 -3.81 9.42
CA PHE A 89 16.50 -4.89 8.91
C PHE A 89 15.70 -5.98 8.22
N LEU A 90 14.70 -6.54 8.90
CA LEU A 90 13.93 -7.67 8.40
C LEU A 90 13.13 -7.28 7.15
N SER A 91 12.54 -6.08 7.12
CA SER A 91 11.77 -5.62 5.96
C SER A 91 12.65 -5.38 4.72
N MET A 92 13.88 -4.89 4.91
CA MET A 92 14.84 -4.71 3.82
C MET A 92 15.40 -6.06 3.34
N ALA A 93 15.87 -6.92 4.26
CA ALA A 93 16.43 -8.23 3.93
C ALA A 93 15.42 -9.13 3.21
N MET A 94 14.13 -9.04 3.58
CA MET A 94 13.05 -9.80 2.94
C MET A 94 13.02 -9.64 1.43
N VAL A 95 13.34 -8.47 0.87
CA VAL A 95 13.27 -8.22 -0.57
C VAL A 95 14.61 -7.95 -1.24
N TYR A 96 15.69 -7.74 -0.48
CA TYR A 96 17.02 -7.46 -1.03
C TYR A 96 18.08 -8.52 -0.71
N ASN A 97 17.84 -9.41 0.26
CA ASN A 97 18.79 -10.48 0.63
C ASN A 97 18.20 -11.86 0.30
N THR A 98 17.77 -12.05 -0.95
CA THR A 98 17.00 -13.24 -1.38
C THR A 98 17.80 -14.25 -2.18
N SER A 99 19.13 -14.12 -2.28
CA SER A 99 19.96 -15.08 -3.00
C SER A 99 19.88 -16.50 -2.37
N PRO A 100 19.68 -17.57 -3.16
CA PRO A 100 19.68 -18.95 -2.66
C PRO A 100 20.95 -19.30 -1.89
N VAL A 101 20.81 -19.99 -0.75
CA VAL A 101 21.93 -20.32 0.13
C VAL A 101 21.59 -21.49 1.06
N GLY A 102 22.58 -22.34 1.36
CA GLY A 102 22.42 -23.45 2.31
C GLY A 102 21.27 -24.38 1.92
N THR A 103 20.28 -24.51 2.82
CA THR A 103 19.08 -25.34 2.60
C THR A 103 17.97 -24.64 1.80
N PHE A 104 18.11 -23.35 1.51
CA PHE A 104 17.14 -22.55 0.79
C PHE A 104 17.50 -22.53 -0.71
N ALA A 105 16.85 -23.39 -1.48
CA ALA A 105 17.24 -23.69 -2.86
C ALA A 105 16.85 -22.60 -3.87
N THR A 106 15.83 -21.80 -3.55
CA THR A 106 15.32 -20.75 -4.42
C THR A 106 15.24 -19.40 -3.70
N ALA A 107 15.16 -18.31 -4.47
CA ALA A 107 14.98 -16.99 -3.88
C ALA A 107 13.65 -16.86 -3.12
N THR A 108 12.63 -17.59 -3.56
CA THR A 108 11.34 -17.69 -2.87
C THR A 108 11.47 -18.38 -1.51
N ASP A 109 12.30 -19.43 -1.39
CA ASP A 109 12.55 -20.08 -0.09
C ASP A 109 13.19 -19.11 0.91
N VAL A 110 14.14 -18.30 0.43
CA VAL A 110 14.82 -17.28 1.24
C VAL A 110 13.86 -16.14 1.62
N TYR A 111 13.09 -15.62 0.65
CA TYR A 111 12.05 -14.61 0.87
C TYR A 111 11.05 -15.07 1.94
N ASN A 112 10.54 -16.29 1.82
CA ASN A 112 9.54 -16.85 2.73
C ASN A 112 10.07 -16.93 4.18
N GLU A 113 11.34 -17.27 4.35
CA GLU A 113 11.96 -17.34 5.68
C GLU A 113 12.22 -15.95 6.26
N TRP A 114 12.68 -14.97 5.48
CA TRP A 114 12.77 -13.58 5.95
C TRP A 114 11.40 -13.01 6.31
N TRP A 115 10.39 -13.28 5.47
CA TRP A 115 9.01 -12.90 5.72
C TRP A 115 8.52 -13.47 7.06
N ARG A 116 8.82 -14.75 7.34
CA ARG A 116 8.46 -15.39 8.63
C ARG A 116 9.01 -14.60 9.82
N LEU A 117 10.30 -14.25 9.77
CA LEU A 117 10.97 -13.50 10.84
C LEU A 117 10.39 -12.09 10.99
N PHE A 118 10.10 -11.41 9.88
CA PHE A 118 9.42 -10.11 9.86
C PHE A 118 8.05 -10.19 10.55
N ILE A 119 7.23 -11.18 10.20
CA ILE A 119 5.89 -11.38 10.78
C ILE A 119 5.96 -11.65 12.29
N GLN A 120 6.95 -12.42 12.75
CA GLN A 120 7.16 -12.67 14.18
C GLN A 120 7.58 -11.41 14.93
N ARG A 121 8.54 -10.63 14.40
CA ARG A 121 8.95 -9.37 15.01
C ARG A 121 7.79 -8.38 15.08
N TRP A 122 6.99 -8.29 14.02
CA TRP A 122 5.78 -7.49 13.99
C TRP A 122 4.80 -7.92 15.09
N ASN A 123 4.54 -9.23 15.24
CA ASN A 123 3.62 -9.76 16.25
C ASN A 123 4.13 -9.54 17.69
N LEU A 124 5.44 -9.54 17.91
CA LEU A 124 6.05 -9.18 19.19
C LEU A 124 5.86 -7.70 19.55
N LEU A 125 5.92 -6.82 18.55
CA LEU A 125 5.83 -5.37 18.73
C LEU A 125 4.39 -4.85 18.74
N VAL A 126 3.44 -5.57 18.14
CA VAL A 126 2.03 -5.20 18.00
C VAL A 126 1.87 -3.73 17.55
N PRO A 127 2.43 -3.33 16.39
CA PRO A 127 2.31 -1.95 15.91
C PRO A 127 0.85 -1.57 15.56
N GLU A 128 -0.02 -2.56 15.43
CA GLU A 128 -1.46 -2.46 15.30
C GLU A 128 -2.12 -3.78 15.74
N VAL A 129 -3.41 -3.76 16.01
CA VAL A 129 -4.21 -4.95 16.35
C VAL A 129 -5.11 -5.31 15.17
N PRO A 130 -4.89 -6.45 14.49
CA PRO A 130 -5.86 -6.97 13.53
C PRO A 130 -7.11 -7.43 14.27
N LEU A 131 -8.27 -6.91 13.87
CA LEU A 131 -9.56 -7.15 14.54
C LEU A 131 -10.40 -8.20 13.82
N TYR A 132 -10.40 -8.18 12.49
CA TYR A 132 -11.15 -9.12 11.66
C TYR A 132 -10.61 -9.14 10.23
N SER A 133 -10.68 -10.28 9.57
CA SER A 133 -10.49 -10.48 8.13
C SER A 133 -11.78 -11.05 7.56
N ASN A 134 -12.39 -10.34 6.60
CA ASN A 134 -13.68 -10.72 6.02
C ASN A 134 -13.50 -11.83 5.00
N GLN A 135 -14.56 -12.61 4.79
CA GLN A 135 -14.78 -13.31 3.53
C GLN A 135 -15.60 -12.44 2.60
N TYR A 136 -15.17 -12.35 1.34
CA TYR A 136 -15.86 -11.63 0.29
C TYR A 136 -16.59 -12.62 -0.60
N TYR A 137 -17.85 -12.31 -0.91
CA TYR A 137 -18.72 -13.10 -1.77
C TYR A 137 -19.01 -12.34 -3.05
N ASP A 138 -18.78 -12.99 -4.19
CA ASP A 138 -19.25 -12.54 -5.49
C ASP A 138 -20.51 -13.33 -5.85
N VAL A 139 -21.66 -12.67 -5.89
CA VAL A 139 -22.97 -13.30 -6.18
C VAL A 139 -23.42 -12.91 -7.57
N TYR A 140 -23.82 -13.89 -8.38
CA TYR A 140 -24.04 -13.68 -9.81
C TYR A 140 -25.15 -14.56 -10.40
N ASN A 141 -25.71 -14.11 -11.52
CA ASN A 141 -26.73 -14.85 -12.26
C ASN A 141 -26.16 -16.18 -12.79
N ALA A 142 -26.86 -17.29 -12.57
CA ALA A 142 -26.46 -18.64 -12.96
C ALA A 142 -26.31 -18.84 -14.48
N LYS A 143 -26.75 -17.86 -15.30
CA LYS A 143 -26.45 -17.79 -16.74
C LYS A 143 -24.95 -17.67 -17.04
N ILE A 144 -24.16 -17.17 -16.08
CA ILE A 144 -22.71 -17.04 -16.17
C ILE A 144 -22.07 -18.34 -15.68
N GLU A 145 -21.16 -18.88 -16.49
CA GLU A 145 -20.42 -20.11 -16.19
C GLU A 145 -18.92 -19.84 -16.10
N ASN A 146 -18.25 -20.62 -15.25
CA ASN A 146 -16.81 -20.55 -15.00
C ASN A 146 -16.33 -19.20 -14.46
N LEU A 147 -17.18 -18.51 -13.68
CA LEU A 147 -16.75 -17.35 -12.91
C LEU A 147 -16.16 -17.83 -11.59
N GLN A 148 -14.84 -17.69 -11.44
CA GLN A 148 -14.08 -18.01 -10.24
C GLN A 148 -13.19 -16.82 -9.92
N THR A 149 -13.28 -16.32 -8.71
CA THR A 149 -12.55 -15.13 -8.26
C THR A 149 -11.84 -15.41 -6.96
N ASN A 150 -10.81 -14.62 -6.70
CA ASN A 150 -10.04 -14.67 -5.47
C ASN A 150 -9.46 -13.25 -5.20
N PRO A 151 -8.67 -13.04 -4.13
CA PRO A 151 -8.17 -11.71 -3.78
C PRO A 151 -7.27 -11.05 -4.85
N TYR A 152 -6.67 -11.85 -5.72
CA TYR A 152 -5.75 -11.43 -6.77
C TYR A 152 -6.32 -11.61 -8.19
N TRP A 153 -7.47 -12.30 -8.30
CA TRP A 153 -8.16 -12.57 -9.55
C TRP A 153 -9.58 -12.02 -9.50
N SER A 154 -9.74 -10.79 -9.97
CA SER A 154 -10.98 -10.03 -9.83
C SER A 154 -12.07 -10.56 -10.75
N VAL A 155 -13.32 -10.10 -10.56
CA VAL A 155 -14.41 -10.33 -11.52
C VAL A 155 -14.00 -9.89 -12.94
N THR A 156 -13.18 -8.85 -13.08
CA THR A 156 -12.74 -8.37 -14.41
C THR A 156 -11.73 -9.27 -15.08
N ASP A 157 -10.96 -10.05 -14.32
CA ASP A 157 -10.05 -11.05 -14.85
C ASP A 157 -10.81 -12.33 -15.18
N ALA A 158 -11.63 -12.80 -14.23
CA ALA A 158 -12.41 -14.03 -14.36
C ALA A 158 -13.43 -14.00 -15.51
N ILE A 159 -14.09 -12.85 -15.74
CA ILE A 159 -15.12 -12.73 -16.77
C ILE A 159 -14.57 -12.90 -18.20
N VAL A 160 -13.25 -12.75 -18.40
CA VAL A 160 -12.61 -12.99 -19.71
C VAL A 160 -12.68 -14.47 -20.09
N GLY A 161 -12.47 -15.37 -19.12
CA GLY A 161 -12.57 -16.83 -19.31
C GLY A 161 -13.99 -17.41 -19.16
N ALA A 162 -14.92 -16.61 -18.63
CA ALA A 162 -16.30 -17.01 -18.41
C ALA A 162 -17.12 -17.14 -19.71
N ARG A 163 -18.30 -17.76 -19.58
CA ARG A 163 -19.28 -17.94 -20.68
C ARG A 163 -20.68 -17.57 -20.23
N VAL A 164 -21.53 -17.20 -21.17
CA VAL A 164 -22.96 -16.89 -20.91
C VAL A 164 -23.85 -17.80 -21.75
N LYS A 165 -24.89 -18.35 -21.13
CA LYS A 165 -25.84 -19.30 -21.74
C LYS A 165 -27.04 -18.65 -22.44
N THR A 166 -27.14 -17.33 -22.46
CA THR A 166 -28.27 -16.61 -23.06
C THR A 166 -27.98 -16.18 -24.49
N SER A 167 -29.05 -16.05 -25.29
CA SER A 167 -28.95 -15.73 -26.72
C SER A 167 -28.40 -14.34 -27.02
N ASP A 168 -28.57 -13.39 -26.08
CA ASP A 168 -28.04 -12.03 -26.17
C ASP A 168 -26.54 -11.93 -25.83
N ASN A 169 -25.97 -12.99 -25.20
CA ASN A 169 -24.56 -13.12 -24.85
C ASN A 169 -23.97 -11.87 -24.17
N SER A 170 -24.66 -11.39 -23.14
CA SER A 170 -24.31 -10.14 -22.43
C SER A 170 -24.28 -10.29 -20.90
N VAL A 171 -23.50 -9.43 -20.25
CA VAL A 171 -23.38 -9.34 -18.78
C VAL A 171 -23.44 -7.88 -18.33
N VAL A 172 -24.13 -7.63 -17.22
CA VAL A 172 -24.11 -6.34 -16.51
C VAL A 172 -23.32 -6.46 -15.21
N LEU A 173 -22.21 -5.73 -15.09
CA LEU A 173 -21.37 -5.67 -13.89
C LEU A 173 -21.74 -4.44 -13.06
N GLY A 174 -22.02 -4.66 -11.76
CA GLY A 174 -22.30 -3.58 -10.81
C GLY A 174 -21.04 -3.09 -10.10
N SER A 175 -20.93 -1.77 -9.90
CA SER A 175 -19.86 -1.13 -9.12
C SER A 175 -20.43 -0.13 -8.12
N ASN A 176 -19.87 -0.08 -6.91
CA ASN A 176 -20.20 0.93 -5.90
C ASN A 176 -19.53 2.30 -6.17
N THR A 177 -18.57 2.36 -7.10
CA THR A 177 -17.92 3.59 -7.57
C THR A 177 -18.45 4.03 -8.94
N GLU A 178 -18.41 5.34 -9.22
CA GLU A 178 -18.84 5.92 -10.50
C GLU A 178 -17.74 5.82 -11.57
N LEU A 179 -18.16 5.64 -12.82
CA LEU A 179 -17.29 5.80 -13.98
C LEU A 179 -17.01 7.29 -14.23
N SER A 180 -15.75 7.69 -14.32
CA SER A 180 -15.38 9.04 -14.75
C SER A 180 -15.08 9.11 -16.24
N GLY A 181 -14.82 7.97 -16.89
CA GLY A 181 -14.37 7.89 -18.28
C GLY A 181 -12.85 7.81 -18.43
N ALA A 182 -12.11 7.68 -17.32
CA ALA A 182 -10.65 7.58 -17.32
C ALA A 182 -10.18 6.17 -17.73
N PHE A 183 -10.58 5.70 -18.91
CA PHE A 183 -10.43 4.29 -19.32
C PHE A 183 -9.08 3.95 -19.94
N ARG A 184 -8.35 4.96 -20.45
CA ARG A 184 -7.00 4.76 -21.02
C ARG A 184 -5.94 4.60 -19.92
N ASN A 185 -6.11 5.35 -18.84
CA ASN A 185 -5.29 5.30 -17.65
C ASN A 185 -6.11 5.87 -16.47
N ALA A 186 -6.67 4.99 -15.64
CA ALA A 186 -7.53 5.34 -14.52
C ALA A 186 -6.82 6.16 -13.44
N SER A 187 -5.49 6.09 -13.38
CA SER A 187 -4.63 6.84 -12.46
C SER A 187 -4.09 8.15 -13.05
N PHE A 188 -4.41 8.49 -14.31
CA PHE A 188 -3.87 9.71 -14.91
C PHE A 188 -4.28 10.95 -14.11
N GLY A 189 -3.29 11.69 -13.61
CA GLY A 189 -3.49 12.88 -12.79
C GLY A 189 -4.01 12.62 -11.37
N LYS A 190 -3.98 11.37 -10.89
CA LYS A 190 -4.52 10.96 -9.59
C LYS A 190 -3.50 10.11 -8.83
N SER A 191 -3.57 10.12 -7.49
CA SER A 191 -2.76 9.25 -6.64
C SER A 191 -3.26 7.80 -6.61
N ALA A 192 -4.55 7.58 -6.86
CA ALA A 192 -5.17 6.27 -6.96
C ALA A 192 -6.26 6.25 -8.05
N PRO A 193 -6.43 5.13 -8.77
CA PRO A 193 -7.48 5.01 -9.77
C PRO A 193 -8.86 4.86 -9.12
N GLY A 194 -9.91 5.33 -9.81
CA GLY A 194 -11.29 4.96 -9.47
C GLY A 194 -11.54 3.49 -9.82
N ALA A 195 -12.16 2.72 -8.93
CA ALA A 195 -12.30 1.27 -9.11
C ALA A 195 -13.06 0.88 -10.39
N ALA A 196 -14.15 1.58 -10.72
CA ALA A 196 -14.91 1.34 -11.94
C ALA A 196 -14.11 1.67 -13.22
N ASP A 197 -13.34 2.77 -13.22
CA ASP A 197 -12.49 3.13 -14.36
C ASP A 197 -11.35 2.11 -14.53
N LEU A 198 -10.74 1.63 -13.43
CA LEU A 198 -9.71 0.60 -13.45
C LEU A 198 -10.25 -0.74 -13.97
N ALA A 199 -11.48 -1.09 -13.61
CA ALA A 199 -12.16 -2.28 -14.11
C ALA A 199 -12.33 -2.23 -15.64
N VAL A 200 -12.73 -1.07 -16.18
CA VAL A 200 -12.80 -0.85 -17.63
C VAL A 200 -11.41 -0.87 -18.28
N GLN A 201 -10.41 -0.23 -17.67
CA GLN A 201 -9.03 -0.26 -18.17
C GLN A 201 -8.50 -1.70 -18.23
N THR A 202 -8.77 -2.52 -17.21
CA THR A 202 -8.34 -3.93 -17.14
C THR A 202 -8.95 -4.77 -18.26
N LEU A 203 -10.23 -4.59 -18.55
CA LEU A 203 -10.94 -5.29 -19.64
C LEU A 203 -10.55 -4.79 -21.04
N THR A 204 -9.95 -3.61 -21.14
CA THR A 204 -9.57 -3.00 -22.42
C THR A 204 -8.06 -3.00 -22.67
N SER A 205 -7.28 -3.51 -21.70
CA SER A 205 -5.84 -3.71 -21.79
C SER A 205 -5.50 -5.21 -21.83
N GLY A 206 -4.49 -5.58 -22.60
CA GLY A 206 -4.02 -6.95 -22.69
C GLY A 206 -2.62 -7.04 -23.29
N TYR A 207 -2.09 -8.25 -23.34
CA TYR A 207 -0.76 -8.54 -23.88
C TYR A 207 0.39 -7.90 -23.09
N ALA A 208 0.32 -7.85 -21.76
CA ALA A 208 1.47 -7.45 -20.97
C ALA A 208 2.64 -8.46 -21.14
N THR A 209 3.89 -8.02 -21.05
CA THR A 209 5.08 -8.90 -21.10
C THR A 209 5.31 -9.68 -19.81
N VAL A 210 4.91 -9.10 -18.68
CA VAL A 210 4.83 -9.76 -17.36
C VAL A 210 3.40 -9.61 -16.90
N VAL A 211 2.84 -10.72 -16.42
CA VAL A 211 1.46 -10.80 -15.92
C VAL A 211 1.49 -11.28 -14.48
N THR A 212 0.39 -11.02 -13.79
CA THR A 212 0.10 -11.62 -12.49
C THR A 212 -0.76 -12.87 -12.72
N ASP A 213 -0.39 -14.00 -12.15
CA ASP A 213 -1.21 -15.21 -12.22
C ASP A 213 -2.39 -15.19 -11.22
N GLU A 214 -3.20 -16.25 -11.21
CA GLU A 214 -4.37 -16.37 -10.32
C GLU A 214 -3.99 -16.37 -8.83
N LYS A 215 -2.71 -16.59 -8.47
CA LYS A 215 -2.20 -16.51 -7.09
C LYS A 215 -1.59 -15.16 -6.75
N GLY A 216 -1.54 -14.24 -7.71
CA GLY A 216 -0.91 -12.95 -7.52
C GLY A 216 0.61 -12.93 -7.84
N ILE A 217 1.20 -14.02 -8.31
CA ILE A 217 2.64 -14.09 -8.58
C ILE A 217 2.94 -13.47 -9.94
N PHE A 218 3.99 -12.65 -10.02
CA PHE A 218 4.49 -12.16 -11.30
C PHE A 218 5.16 -13.29 -12.08
N THR A 219 4.76 -13.43 -13.34
CA THR A 219 5.35 -14.36 -14.30
C THR A 219 5.50 -13.69 -15.65
N TRP A 220 6.51 -14.10 -16.42
CA TRP A 220 6.57 -13.77 -17.83
C TRP A 220 5.31 -14.24 -18.55
N ALA A 221 4.85 -13.45 -19.50
CA ALA A 221 3.74 -13.82 -20.36
C ALA A 221 4.08 -15.05 -21.21
N GLY A 222 3.05 -15.84 -21.54
CA GLY A 222 3.23 -17.02 -22.38
C GLY A 222 3.76 -16.70 -23.77
N THR A 223 4.33 -17.71 -24.43
CA THR A 223 4.99 -17.61 -25.76
C THR A 223 4.06 -17.15 -26.89
N GLY A 224 2.75 -17.13 -26.65
CA GLY A 224 1.76 -16.54 -27.55
C GLY A 224 1.78 -15.00 -27.61
N ILE A 225 2.38 -14.35 -26.60
CA ILE A 225 2.51 -12.90 -26.43
C ILE A 225 3.98 -12.50 -26.46
N LEU A 226 4.80 -13.16 -25.65
CA LEU A 226 6.23 -12.92 -25.52
C LEU A 226 6.99 -14.14 -26.03
N ARG A 227 7.42 -14.12 -27.30
CA ARG A 227 8.06 -15.26 -27.98
C ARG A 227 9.29 -15.77 -27.23
N SER A 228 10.08 -14.86 -26.70
CA SER A 228 11.26 -15.15 -25.88
C SER A 228 11.64 -13.94 -25.03
N HIS A 229 12.33 -14.18 -23.93
CA HIS A 229 13.03 -13.15 -23.17
C HIS A 229 14.38 -13.66 -22.70
N THR A 230 15.28 -12.74 -22.35
CA THR A 230 16.52 -13.04 -21.63
C THR A 230 16.70 -12.06 -20.48
N GLU A 231 17.31 -12.56 -19.39
CA GLU A 231 17.74 -11.77 -18.24
C GLU A 231 19.25 -11.87 -18.14
N THR A 232 19.95 -10.74 -18.05
CA THR A 232 21.41 -10.70 -18.00
C THR A 232 21.85 -9.80 -16.86
N GLU A 233 22.55 -10.39 -15.89
CA GLU A 233 23.31 -9.63 -14.90
C GLU A 233 24.61 -9.16 -15.54
N ASN A 234 24.89 -7.88 -15.43
CA ASN A 234 26.07 -7.25 -16.03
C ASN A 234 27.16 -7.06 -14.97
N ASP A 235 28.41 -6.98 -15.39
CA ASP A 235 29.57 -6.83 -14.50
C ASP A 235 29.52 -5.57 -13.61
N ASP A 236 28.76 -4.55 -14.00
CA ASP A 236 28.56 -3.31 -13.25
C ASP A 236 27.40 -3.40 -12.22
N GLY A 237 26.78 -4.56 -12.08
CA GLY A 237 25.66 -4.83 -11.19
C GLY A 237 24.30 -4.43 -11.77
N THR A 238 24.23 -3.88 -12.99
CA THR A 238 22.94 -3.66 -13.66
C THR A 238 22.32 -4.98 -14.12
N LYS A 239 21.01 -4.98 -14.35
CA LYS A 239 20.29 -6.13 -14.91
C LYS A 239 19.53 -5.75 -16.18
N THR A 240 19.80 -6.44 -17.29
CA THR A 240 19.16 -6.20 -18.58
C THR A 240 18.12 -7.26 -18.89
N TYR A 241 16.91 -6.81 -19.22
CA TYR A 241 15.83 -7.62 -19.78
C TYR A 241 15.75 -7.37 -21.28
N THR A 242 15.81 -8.43 -22.10
CA THR A 242 15.53 -8.34 -23.55
C THR A 242 14.27 -9.12 -23.87
N MET A 243 13.30 -8.51 -24.56
CA MET A 243 11.98 -9.08 -24.81
C MET A 243 11.69 -9.10 -26.32
N LYS A 244 11.26 -10.26 -26.83
CA LYS A 244 10.80 -10.44 -28.20
C LYS A 244 9.31 -10.75 -28.23
N ILE A 245 8.53 -9.80 -28.75
CA ILE A 245 7.07 -9.86 -28.82
C ILE A 245 6.61 -10.77 -29.97
N ALA A 246 5.43 -11.37 -29.84
CA ALA A 246 4.78 -12.09 -30.94
C ALA A 246 4.32 -11.14 -32.07
N ASP A 247 4.59 -11.55 -33.30
CA ASP A 247 4.35 -10.79 -34.54
C ASP A 247 2.90 -10.83 -35.04
N ASP A 248 2.07 -11.67 -34.44
CA ASP A 248 0.65 -11.86 -34.77
C ASP A 248 -0.30 -11.11 -33.84
N LEU A 249 0.21 -10.32 -32.89
CA LEU A 249 -0.61 -9.51 -31.98
C LEU A 249 -1.25 -8.32 -32.69
N ARG A 250 -2.52 -8.04 -32.39
CA ARG A 250 -3.33 -7.00 -33.04
C ARG A 250 -4.14 -6.21 -32.02
N PHE A 251 -4.29 -4.91 -32.27
CA PHE A 251 -5.27 -4.07 -31.58
C PHE A 251 -6.70 -4.35 -32.10
N SER A 252 -7.70 -3.78 -31.42
CA SER A 252 -9.12 -3.97 -31.73
C SER A 252 -9.54 -3.58 -33.15
N ASN A 253 -8.83 -2.66 -33.79
CA ASN A 253 -9.04 -2.28 -35.18
C ASN A 253 -8.23 -3.12 -36.20
N GLY A 254 -7.49 -4.13 -35.75
CA GLY A 254 -6.65 -4.97 -36.59
C GLY A 254 -5.25 -4.42 -36.87
N ALA A 255 -4.88 -3.25 -36.31
CA ALA A 255 -3.51 -2.74 -36.42
C ALA A 255 -2.50 -3.65 -35.71
N LYS A 256 -1.31 -3.79 -36.28
CA LYS A 256 -0.21 -4.57 -35.69
C LYS A 256 0.26 -3.96 -34.37
N ILE A 257 0.70 -4.82 -33.46
CA ILE A 257 1.41 -4.43 -32.25
C ILE A 257 2.91 -4.76 -32.45
N THR A 258 3.77 -3.76 -32.25
CA THR A 258 5.24 -3.83 -32.40
C THR A 258 5.94 -3.48 -31.08
N ALA A 259 7.27 -3.58 -31.03
CA ALA A 259 8.06 -3.17 -29.87
C ALA A 259 7.86 -1.69 -29.48
N GLU A 260 7.67 -0.80 -30.45
CA GLU A 260 7.37 0.62 -30.17
C GLU A 260 6.11 0.81 -29.32
N ASN A 261 5.09 -0.03 -29.51
CA ASN A 261 3.85 0.05 -28.73
C ASN A 261 4.07 -0.22 -27.24
N TYR A 262 5.05 -1.05 -26.89
CA TYR A 262 5.41 -1.34 -25.50
C TYR A 262 6.29 -0.23 -24.88
N LEU A 263 7.07 0.48 -25.70
CA LEU A 263 7.96 1.54 -25.21
C LEU A 263 7.29 2.92 -25.08
N ALA A 264 6.19 3.18 -25.80
CA ALA A 264 5.57 4.51 -25.87
C ALA A 264 5.20 5.08 -24.49
N ALA A 265 4.54 4.30 -23.64
CA ALA A 265 4.12 4.75 -22.31
C ALA A 265 5.33 4.99 -21.38
N LEU A 266 6.35 4.14 -21.43
CA LEU A 266 7.59 4.28 -20.65
C LEU A 266 8.32 5.58 -21.02
N LEU A 267 8.56 5.79 -22.33
CA LEU A 267 9.30 6.93 -22.81
C LEU A 267 8.54 8.22 -22.51
N VAL A 268 7.26 8.33 -22.91
CA VAL A 268 6.48 9.55 -22.66
C VAL A 268 6.28 9.80 -21.18
N GLY A 269 6.01 8.74 -20.40
CA GLY A 269 5.91 8.77 -18.93
C GLY A 269 7.23 9.06 -18.20
N SER A 270 8.31 9.30 -18.93
CA SER A 270 9.60 9.74 -18.39
C SER A 270 9.99 11.14 -18.89
N THR A 271 9.05 11.93 -19.42
CA THR A 271 9.32 13.27 -19.99
C THR A 271 8.69 14.41 -19.20
N PRO A 272 9.23 15.65 -19.30
CA PRO A 272 8.59 16.83 -18.75
C PRO A 272 7.28 17.20 -19.47
N VAL A 273 7.03 16.67 -20.68
CA VAL A 273 5.76 16.85 -21.41
C VAL A 273 4.63 16.12 -20.70
N MET A 274 4.87 14.88 -20.23
CA MET A 274 3.91 14.14 -19.41
C MET A 274 3.61 14.87 -18.10
N LYS A 275 4.66 15.36 -17.42
CA LYS A 275 4.49 16.18 -16.21
C LYS A 275 3.60 17.40 -16.47
N ALA A 276 3.84 18.10 -17.58
CA ALA A 276 3.04 19.26 -17.98
C ALA A 276 1.59 18.91 -18.33
N ALA A 277 1.33 17.68 -18.77
CA ALA A 277 -0.02 17.15 -18.97
C ALA A 277 -0.71 16.72 -17.66
N GLY A 278 -0.04 16.83 -16.51
CA GLY A 278 -0.55 16.41 -15.20
C GLY A 278 -0.36 14.92 -14.90
N GLY A 279 0.35 14.17 -15.76
CA GLY A 279 0.70 12.78 -15.49
C GLY A 279 1.96 12.62 -14.62
N GLY A 280 2.20 11.39 -14.17
CA GLY A 280 3.46 11.03 -13.51
C GLY A 280 4.60 10.93 -14.54
N ASP A 281 5.78 11.42 -14.17
CA ASP A 281 6.98 11.53 -15.03
C ASP A 281 8.13 10.60 -14.58
N ALA A 282 7.83 9.63 -13.72
CA ALA A 282 8.77 8.70 -13.09
C ALA A 282 8.71 7.26 -13.64
N ALA A 283 8.09 7.04 -14.81
CA ALA A 283 7.89 5.69 -15.36
C ALA A 283 9.21 4.92 -15.55
N GLY A 284 10.29 5.62 -15.87
CA GLY A 284 11.61 5.04 -16.11
C GLY A 284 12.60 5.14 -14.95
N LEU A 285 12.17 5.57 -13.75
CA LEU A 285 13.07 5.91 -12.63
C LEU A 285 14.10 4.82 -12.31
N THR A 286 13.76 3.55 -12.51
CA THR A 286 14.57 2.38 -12.18
C THR A 286 15.53 1.96 -13.29
N PHE A 287 15.52 2.64 -14.44
CA PHE A 287 16.36 2.29 -15.59
C PHE A 287 17.53 3.26 -15.78
N GLU A 288 18.63 2.73 -16.33
CA GLU A 288 19.83 3.49 -16.67
C GLU A 288 19.52 4.66 -17.61
N GLY A 289 20.08 5.84 -17.37
CA GLY A 289 19.88 7.03 -18.21
C GLY A 289 18.62 7.87 -17.94
N TYR A 290 17.71 7.41 -17.06
CA TYR A 290 16.46 8.12 -16.74
C TYR A 290 16.68 9.60 -16.38
N GLU A 291 17.64 9.90 -15.50
CA GLU A 291 17.87 11.26 -15.00
C GLU A 291 18.19 12.28 -16.10
N ALA A 292 18.95 11.85 -17.12
CA ALA A 292 19.31 12.71 -18.25
C ALA A 292 18.11 12.86 -19.20
N PHE A 293 17.46 11.75 -19.54
CA PHE A 293 16.28 11.72 -20.40
C PHE A 293 15.13 12.56 -19.83
N HIS A 294 14.84 12.40 -18.54
CA HIS A 294 13.80 13.11 -17.81
C HIS A 294 13.98 14.64 -17.79
N LYS A 295 15.22 15.12 -17.85
CA LYS A 295 15.51 16.57 -17.87
C LYS A 295 15.44 17.17 -19.26
N TYR A 296 15.44 16.35 -20.31
CA TYR A 296 15.45 16.84 -21.68
C TYR A 296 14.15 17.58 -22.01
N SER A 297 14.30 18.84 -22.41
CA SER A 297 13.17 19.75 -22.64
C SER A 297 12.99 20.15 -24.11
N GLY A 298 13.66 19.44 -25.02
CA GLY A 298 13.69 19.77 -26.45
C GLY A 298 14.80 20.74 -26.85
N GLU A 299 15.69 21.13 -25.94
CA GLU A 299 16.79 22.06 -26.19
C GLU A 299 18.10 21.29 -26.46
N GLY A 300 18.81 21.66 -27.53
CA GLY A 300 20.03 20.95 -27.95
C GLY A 300 19.77 19.71 -28.81
N LYS A 301 20.71 18.74 -28.74
CA LYS A 301 20.62 17.41 -29.36
C LYS A 301 19.67 16.53 -28.52
N GLU A 302 18.88 15.68 -29.18
CA GLU A 302 18.05 14.69 -28.50
C GLU A 302 18.89 13.83 -27.54
N VAL A 303 18.35 13.62 -26.33
CA VAL A 303 18.99 12.83 -25.28
C VAL A 303 18.43 11.40 -25.34
N PRO A 304 19.26 10.38 -25.60
CA PRO A 304 18.82 9.00 -25.56
C PRO A 304 18.59 8.51 -24.13
N PHE A 305 17.57 7.66 -23.95
CA PHE A 305 17.38 6.90 -22.72
C PHE A 305 18.25 5.66 -22.79
N SER A 306 19.48 5.74 -22.25
CA SER A 306 20.53 4.72 -22.47
C SER A 306 20.15 3.31 -22.02
N GLY A 307 19.34 3.19 -20.97
CA GLY A 307 18.82 1.92 -20.47
C GLY A 307 17.59 1.39 -21.19
N VAL A 308 17.14 1.99 -22.30
CA VAL A 308 15.97 1.53 -23.07
C VAL A 308 16.38 1.40 -24.52
N ARG A 309 16.22 0.22 -25.14
CA ARG A 309 16.61 -0.03 -26.53
C ARG A 309 15.44 -0.49 -27.37
N LEU A 310 15.29 0.09 -28.56
CA LEU A 310 14.45 -0.45 -29.63
C LEU A 310 15.37 -1.21 -30.60
N LEU A 311 15.40 -2.53 -30.48
CA LEU A 311 16.39 -3.36 -31.18
C LEU A 311 15.94 -3.73 -32.60
N ASP A 312 14.66 -4.06 -32.76
CA ASP A 312 14.01 -4.29 -34.06
C ASP A 312 12.48 -4.08 -33.95
N GLU A 313 11.71 -4.42 -35.00
CA GLU A 313 10.25 -4.26 -35.03
C GLU A 313 9.52 -4.98 -33.88
N TYR A 314 10.07 -6.09 -33.37
CA TYR A 314 9.45 -6.93 -32.34
C TYR A 314 10.32 -7.15 -31.09
N THR A 315 11.54 -6.61 -31.07
CA THR A 315 12.48 -6.80 -29.96
C THR A 315 12.88 -5.46 -29.34
N PHE A 316 12.83 -5.39 -28.00
CA PHE A 316 13.33 -4.26 -27.22
C PHE A 316 14.04 -4.75 -25.96
N SER A 317 14.82 -3.88 -25.31
CA SER A 317 15.44 -4.19 -24.02
C SER A 317 15.36 -3.03 -23.04
N VAL A 318 15.40 -3.35 -21.75
CA VAL A 318 15.56 -2.38 -20.67
C VAL A 318 16.67 -2.79 -19.71
N THR A 319 17.44 -1.84 -19.20
CA THR A 319 18.54 -2.05 -18.24
C THR A 319 18.23 -1.36 -16.93
N VAL A 320 18.03 -2.16 -15.89
CA VAL A 320 17.74 -1.76 -14.51
C VAL A 320 19.03 -1.35 -13.80
N LYS A 321 18.98 -0.25 -13.04
CA LYS A 321 20.14 0.25 -12.28
C LYS A 321 20.56 -0.75 -11.20
N PRO A 322 21.83 -0.75 -10.74
CA PRO A 322 22.30 -1.72 -9.77
C PRO A 322 21.53 -1.70 -8.45
N GLU A 323 21.08 -0.52 -7.99
CA GLU A 323 20.32 -0.40 -6.75
C GLU A 323 18.92 -1.06 -6.79
N TYR A 324 18.43 -1.43 -7.97
CA TYR A 324 17.13 -2.09 -8.15
C TYR A 324 17.27 -3.52 -8.68
N ALA A 325 18.47 -3.96 -9.08
CA ALA A 325 18.69 -5.24 -9.76
C ALA A 325 18.44 -6.46 -8.86
N ASP A 326 18.86 -6.38 -7.59
CA ASP A 326 18.79 -7.48 -6.61
C ASP A 326 17.43 -7.58 -5.89
N TYR A 327 16.45 -6.80 -6.32
CA TYR A 327 15.12 -6.78 -5.71
C TYR A 327 14.36 -8.08 -6.01
N TYR A 328 13.73 -8.69 -5.00
CA TYR A 328 12.98 -9.95 -5.14
C TYR A 328 11.91 -9.90 -6.23
N TYR A 329 11.18 -8.77 -6.33
CA TYR A 329 10.17 -8.57 -7.37
C TYR A 329 10.74 -7.88 -8.62
N ALA A 330 12.06 -7.91 -8.87
CA ALA A 330 12.72 -7.23 -10.01
C ALA A 330 12.15 -7.63 -11.38
N LEU A 331 11.55 -8.83 -11.50
CA LEU A 331 10.80 -9.26 -12.68
C LEU A 331 9.79 -8.20 -13.16
N ARG A 332 9.19 -7.43 -12.23
CA ARG A 332 8.25 -6.34 -12.57
C ARG A 332 8.86 -5.26 -13.45
N TYR A 333 10.18 -5.09 -13.45
CA TYR A 333 10.85 -4.11 -14.32
C TYR A 333 10.84 -4.54 -15.79
N GLY A 334 10.51 -5.81 -16.06
CA GLY A 334 10.19 -6.32 -17.39
C GLY A 334 8.72 -6.17 -17.79
N ALA A 335 7.86 -5.54 -16.97
CA ALA A 335 6.41 -5.45 -17.21
C ALA A 335 6.04 -4.25 -18.09
N PHE A 336 5.62 -4.53 -19.33
CA PHE A 336 5.22 -3.55 -20.32
C PHE A 336 3.91 -3.99 -20.98
N THR A 337 3.03 -3.03 -21.26
CA THR A 337 1.74 -3.25 -21.94
C THR A 337 1.71 -2.39 -23.20
N PRO A 338 1.25 -2.93 -24.35
CA PRO A 338 1.23 -2.17 -25.59
C PRO A 338 0.14 -1.11 -25.57
N ALA A 339 0.47 0.08 -26.06
CA ALA A 339 -0.47 1.17 -26.28
C ALA A 339 -0.42 1.67 -27.74
N PRO A 340 -1.53 2.19 -28.28
CA PRO A 340 -1.51 2.84 -29.60
C PRO A 340 -0.52 4.01 -29.60
N LEU A 341 0.42 4.06 -30.55
CA LEU A 341 1.46 5.09 -30.57
C LEU A 341 0.88 6.51 -30.55
N ALA A 342 -0.16 6.74 -31.36
CA ALA A 342 -0.82 8.04 -31.47
C ALA A 342 -1.47 8.53 -30.16
N LEU A 343 -1.78 7.62 -29.22
CA LEU A 343 -2.29 7.97 -27.90
C LEU A 343 -1.25 8.78 -27.10
N TYR A 344 0.02 8.37 -27.17
CA TYR A 344 1.12 8.95 -26.40
C TYR A 344 2.00 9.90 -27.20
N LEU A 345 2.15 9.68 -28.51
CA LEU A 345 3.12 10.37 -29.36
C LEU A 345 2.47 11.24 -30.44
N GLY A 346 1.17 11.07 -30.72
CA GLY A 346 0.53 11.72 -31.86
C GLY A 346 1.19 11.32 -33.18
N GLU A 347 1.80 12.28 -33.87
CA GLU A 347 2.54 12.06 -35.11
C GLU A 347 4.04 11.77 -34.92
N TYR A 348 4.57 12.02 -33.71
CA TYR A 348 6.00 11.88 -33.42
C TYR A 348 6.41 10.42 -33.26
N LYS A 349 7.67 10.13 -33.55
CA LYS A 349 8.20 8.76 -33.55
C LYS A 349 9.21 8.50 -32.44
N ILE A 350 9.36 7.22 -32.11
CA ILE A 350 10.48 6.70 -31.33
C ILE A 350 11.64 6.41 -32.29
N LYS A 351 12.87 6.68 -31.87
CA LYS A 351 14.10 6.35 -32.58
C LYS A 351 15.11 5.75 -31.63
N ASP A 352 16.03 4.95 -32.14
CA ASP A 352 17.20 4.44 -31.42
C ASP A 352 18.36 4.39 -32.42
N ASP A 353 19.45 5.10 -32.13
CA ASP A 353 20.63 5.20 -32.99
C ASP A 353 21.80 4.33 -32.50
N GLY A 354 21.52 3.41 -31.57
CA GLY A 354 22.53 2.59 -30.90
C GLY A 354 22.82 3.01 -29.46
N GLN A 355 22.47 4.24 -29.06
CA GLN A 355 22.78 4.80 -27.74
C GLN A 355 21.61 4.79 -26.76
N GLY A 356 20.43 4.34 -27.18
CA GLY A 356 19.19 4.39 -26.39
C GLY A 356 18.03 4.96 -27.19
N ALA A 357 16.81 4.59 -26.78
CA ALA A 357 15.59 5.08 -27.39
C ALA A 357 15.32 6.55 -27.01
N TYR A 358 14.81 7.33 -27.95
CA TYR A 358 14.40 8.72 -27.74
C TYR A 358 13.18 9.09 -28.59
N ILE A 359 12.53 10.20 -28.24
CA ILE A 359 11.39 10.76 -28.97
C ILE A 359 11.86 11.92 -29.84
N GLU A 360 11.32 12.03 -31.06
CA GLU A 360 11.62 13.13 -31.97
C GLU A 360 11.43 14.52 -31.33
N LYS A 361 12.36 15.44 -31.62
CA LYS A 361 12.41 16.78 -31.03
C LYS A 361 11.10 17.58 -31.09
N GLY A 362 10.30 17.39 -32.14
CA GLY A 362 9.01 18.08 -32.30
C GLY A 362 8.03 17.84 -31.15
N PHE A 363 8.08 16.67 -30.50
CA PHE A 363 7.27 16.33 -29.33
C PHE A 363 7.45 17.32 -28.17
N TYR A 364 8.65 17.88 -28.03
CA TYR A 364 9.02 18.82 -26.96
C TYR A 364 8.79 20.28 -27.34
N LYS A 365 8.13 20.57 -28.47
CA LYS A 365 7.87 21.94 -28.92
C LYS A 365 7.13 22.71 -27.81
N LYS A 366 7.65 23.90 -27.52
CA LYS A 366 7.05 24.85 -26.59
C LYS A 366 6.48 26.04 -27.36
N GLU A 367 5.41 26.62 -26.83
CA GLU A 367 4.86 27.89 -27.32
C GLU A 367 4.57 28.82 -26.14
N LEU A 368 4.59 30.13 -26.39
CA LEU A 368 4.17 31.12 -25.41
C LEU A 368 2.65 31.29 -25.50
N LYS A 369 1.94 30.88 -24.45
CA LYS A 369 0.49 31.08 -24.30
C LYS A 369 0.22 31.87 -23.03
N ASN A 370 -0.43 33.03 -23.17
CA ASN A 370 -0.77 33.94 -22.06
C ASN A 370 0.44 34.28 -21.16
N GLY A 371 1.62 34.49 -21.77
CA GLY A 371 2.85 34.81 -21.04
C GLY A 371 3.54 33.62 -20.38
N VAL A 372 3.01 32.39 -20.53
CA VAL A 372 3.61 31.16 -20.00
C VAL A 372 4.09 30.29 -21.15
N THR A 373 5.35 29.87 -21.11
CA THR A 373 5.90 28.88 -22.04
C THR A 373 5.39 27.48 -21.66
N ALA A 374 4.68 26.82 -22.57
CA ALA A 374 4.09 25.50 -22.33
C ALA A 374 4.38 24.54 -23.49
N TYR A 375 4.49 23.25 -23.19
CA TYR A 375 4.61 22.21 -24.22
C TYR A 375 3.29 22.11 -25.01
N THR A 376 3.36 22.22 -26.33
CA THR A 376 2.18 22.21 -27.21
C THR A 376 1.44 20.88 -27.12
N PHE A 377 2.18 19.78 -26.97
CA PHE A 377 1.62 18.43 -26.98
C PHE A 377 0.98 18.02 -25.64
N ALA A 378 1.24 18.74 -24.53
CA ALA A 378 0.68 18.39 -23.23
C ALA A 378 -0.86 18.37 -23.25
N ASN A 379 -1.49 19.37 -23.88
CA ASN A 379 -2.95 19.41 -24.01
C ASN A 379 -3.49 18.30 -24.92
N THR A 380 -2.76 17.96 -25.99
CA THR A 380 -3.10 16.82 -26.85
C THR A 380 -3.05 15.51 -26.07
N LEU A 381 -2.03 15.33 -25.22
CA LEU A 381 -1.90 14.16 -24.37
C LEU A 381 -3.07 14.04 -23.38
N VAL A 382 -3.49 15.15 -22.73
CA VAL A 382 -4.68 15.17 -21.86
C VAL A 382 -5.95 14.79 -22.64
N ALA A 383 -6.15 15.38 -23.83
CA ALA A 383 -7.30 15.05 -24.67
C ALA A 383 -7.30 13.57 -25.08
N ASN A 384 -6.13 13.03 -25.43
CA ASN A 384 -5.95 11.63 -25.78
C ASN A 384 -6.25 10.69 -24.61
N MET A 385 -5.83 11.01 -23.39
CA MET A 385 -6.11 10.20 -22.20
C MET A 385 -7.61 10.14 -21.86
N ASN A 386 -8.37 11.19 -22.21
CA ASN A 386 -9.82 11.26 -22.04
C ASN A 386 -10.61 10.70 -23.24
N GLU A 387 -9.93 10.24 -24.30
CA GLU A 387 -10.58 9.72 -25.49
C GLU A 387 -10.96 8.24 -25.31
N VAL A 388 -12.24 8.00 -25.06
CA VAL A 388 -12.79 6.66 -24.83
C VAL A 388 -13.09 5.89 -26.13
N SER A 389 -13.21 6.57 -27.27
CA SER A 389 -13.65 5.93 -28.51
C SER A 389 -12.60 4.98 -29.08
N ALA A 390 -13.01 3.73 -29.32
CA ALA A 390 -12.20 2.74 -30.02
C ALA A 390 -11.91 3.11 -31.49
N SER A 391 -12.72 3.98 -32.10
CA SER A 391 -12.50 4.43 -33.49
C SER A 391 -11.33 5.43 -33.60
N LYS A 392 -11.06 6.18 -32.52
CA LYS A 392 -9.96 7.14 -32.47
C LYS A 392 -8.65 6.49 -32.04
N PHE A 393 -8.69 5.72 -30.96
CA PHE A 393 -7.56 4.90 -30.53
C PHE A 393 -8.03 3.48 -30.25
N PRO A 394 -7.43 2.46 -30.87
CA PRO A 394 -7.86 1.09 -30.64
C PRO A 394 -7.41 0.60 -29.26
N TYR A 395 -7.90 -0.57 -28.84
CA TYR A 395 -7.60 -1.19 -27.55
C TYR A 395 -6.85 -2.51 -27.74
N SER A 396 -6.02 -2.91 -26.78
CA SER A 396 -5.24 -4.16 -26.85
C SER A 396 -5.92 -5.35 -26.16
N GLY A 397 -6.85 -5.09 -25.25
CA GLY A 397 -7.47 -6.09 -24.39
C GLY A 397 -8.61 -6.90 -25.01
N PRO A 398 -9.24 -7.76 -24.18
CA PRO A 398 -10.35 -8.63 -24.57
C PRO A 398 -11.61 -7.89 -25.03
N TYR A 399 -11.77 -6.64 -24.59
CA TYR A 399 -12.88 -5.77 -24.99
C TYR A 399 -12.38 -4.39 -25.43
N TYR A 400 -13.25 -3.64 -26.08
CA TYR A 400 -13.07 -2.22 -26.34
C TYR A 400 -14.33 -1.45 -25.93
N VAL A 401 -14.17 -0.16 -25.62
CA VAL A 401 -15.31 0.70 -25.26
C VAL A 401 -16.15 0.96 -26.51
N GLU A 402 -17.38 0.46 -26.52
CA GLU A 402 -18.36 0.71 -27.57
C GLU A 402 -19.10 2.02 -27.33
N SER A 403 -19.50 2.28 -26.08
CA SER A 403 -20.14 3.53 -25.67
C SER A 403 -19.88 3.86 -24.20
N TYR A 404 -19.93 5.15 -23.88
CA TYR A 404 -19.86 5.70 -22.54
C TYR A 404 -20.85 6.87 -22.43
N ASP A 405 -21.76 6.79 -21.46
CA ASP A 405 -22.67 7.87 -21.09
C ASP A 405 -22.14 8.56 -19.84
N ALA A 406 -21.56 9.75 -20.02
CA ALA A 406 -20.98 10.52 -18.93
C ALA A 406 -22.02 11.07 -17.95
N SER A 407 -23.29 11.22 -18.37
CA SER A 407 -24.38 11.69 -17.53
C SER A 407 -24.96 10.55 -16.69
N ALA A 408 -25.17 9.39 -17.31
CA ALA A 408 -25.66 8.20 -16.62
C ALA A 408 -24.55 7.44 -15.86
N LYS A 409 -23.28 7.76 -16.11
CA LYS A 409 -22.11 7.06 -15.54
C LYS A 409 -22.11 5.57 -15.88
N THR A 410 -22.46 5.23 -17.12
CA THR A 410 -22.51 3.85 -17.62
C THR A 410 -21.63 3.67 -18.85
N ALA A 411 -21.07 2.49 -19.03
CA ALA A 411 -20.30 2.14 -20.22
C ALA A 411 -20.70 0.76 -20.75
N THR A 412 -20.65 0.60 -22.07
CA THR A 412 -20.79 -0.70 -22.74
C THR A 412 -19.49 -1.03 -23.45
N LEU A 413 -18.97 -2.20 -23.13
CA LEU A 413 -17.78 -2.79 -23.73
C LEU A 413 -18.22 -3.86 -24.72
N LYS A 414 -17.55 -3.92 -25.87
CA LYS A 414 -17.78 -4.92 -26.90
C LYS A 414 -16.56 -5.78 -27.08
N ARG A 415 -16.78 -7.08 -27.33
CA ARG A 415 -15.71 -8.05 -27.51
C ARG A 415 -14.76 -7.66 -28.64
N ASN A 416 -13.47 -7.72 -28.36
CA ASN A 416 -12.43 -7.57 -29.35
C ASN A 416 -12.18 -8.92 -30.06
N THR A 417 -12.65 -9.08 -31.29
CA THR A 417 -12.45 -10.33 -32.06
C THR A 417 -11.00 -10.53 -32.53
N ASN A 418 -10.17 -9.49 -32.49
CA ASN A 418 -8.73 -9.58 -32.75
C ASN A 418 -7.93 -10.00 -31.51
N TYR A 419 -8.57 -10.13 -30.35
CA TYR A 419 -7.92 -10.56 -29.13
C TYR A 419 -7.63 -12.07 -29.15
N LYS A 420 -6.35 -12.43 -29.08
CA LYS A 420 -5.86 -13.81 -29.16
C LYS A 420 -6.02 -14.57 -27.84
N GLY A 421 -6.08 -13.86 -26.72
CA GLY A 421 -6.05 -14.42 -25.36
C GLY A 421 -4.75 -14.10 -24.62
N ASP A 422 -4.82 -14.15 -23.29
CA ASP A 422 -3.68 -14.12 -22.38
C ASP A 422 -3.93 -15.10 -21.22
N ILE A 423 -3.27 -14.91 -20.07
CA ILE A 423 -3.46 -15.74 -18.87
C ILE A 423 -4.92 -15.78 -18.39
N ARG A 424 -5.73 -14.76 -18.72
CA ARG A 424 -7.16 -14.69 -18.41
C ARG A 424 -8.04 -15.52 -19.36
N GLY A 425 -7.43 -16.14 -20.37
CA GLY A 425 -8.11 -16.90 -21.41
C GLY A 425 -8.55 -16.06 -22.61
N LYS A 426 -9.61 -16.49 -23.29
CA LYS A 426 -10.19 -15.82 -24.48
C LYS A 426 -11.61 -15.38 -24.21
N ALA A 427 -11.90 -14.10 -24.48
CA ALA A 427 -13.24 -13.55 -24.34
C ALA A 427 -14.27 -14.25 -25.26
N THR A 428 -15.37 -14.70 -24.67
CA THR A 428 -16.50 -15.30 -25.41
C THR A 428 -17.80 -14.49 -25.31
N ILE A 429 -17.94 -13.69 -24.25
CA ILE A 429 -19.08 -12.80 -24.02
C ILE A 429 -19.02 -11.64 -25.00
N GLU A 430 -20.13 -11.29 -25.65
CA GLU A 430 -20.14 -10.29 -26.73
C GLU A 430 -20.19 -8.86 -26.18
N ARG A 431 -20.94 -8.64 -25.09
CA ARG A 431 -21.08 -7.33 -24.45
C ARG A 431 -21.02 -7.38 -22.93
N ILE A 432 -20.32 -6.41 -22.35
CA ILE A 432 -20.30 -6.16 -20.91
C ILE A 432 -20.75 -4.72 -20.67
N SER A 433 -21.75 -4.52 -19.83
CA SER A 433 -22.17 -3.19 -19.37
C SER A 433 -21.74 -2.96 -17.92
N TYR A 434 -21.27 -1.75 -17.62
CA TYR A 434 -20.96 -1.32 -16.26
C TYR A 434 -21.99 -0.30 -15.78
N VAL A 435 -22.52 -0.53 -14.58
CA VAL A 435 -23.51 0.35 -13.94
C VAL A 435 -23.15 0.61 -12.48
N LYS A 436 -23.59 1.77 -11.96
CA LYS A 436 -23.49 2.06 -10.53
C LYS A 436 -24.58 1.32 -9.75
N ILE A 437 -24.17 0.71 -8.65
CA ILE A 437 -25.04 0.09 -7.65
C ILE A 437 -24.81 0.75 -6.29
N VAL A 438 -25.78 0.62 -5.39
CA VAL A 438 -25.63 1.00 -3.97
C VAL A 438 -26.05 -0.15 -3.08
N PRO A 439 -25.41 -0.35 -1.91
CA PRO A 439 -25.61 -1.52 -1.06
C PRO A 439 -27.08 -1.81 -0.71
N GLU A 440 -27.88 -0.76 -0.53
CA GLU A 440 -29.28 -0.86 -0.09
C GLU A 440 -30.21 -1.45 -1.15
N THR A 441 -29.86 -1.35 -2.44
CA THR A 441 -30.74 -1.78 -3.55
C THR A 441 -30.11 -2.81 -4.48
N GLN A 442 -28.81 -3.09 -4.34
CA GLN A 442 -28.06 -3.97 -5.24
C GLN A 442 -28.67 -5.37 -5.36
N LEU A 443 -29.17 -5.93 -4.24
CA LEU A 443 -29.73 -7.29 -4.23
C LEU A 443 -31.04 -7.36 -5.02
N ASP A 444 -31.89 -6.33 -4.92
CA ASP A 444 -33.13 -6.26 -5.70
C ASP A 444 -32.86 -6.00 -7.17
N GLN A 445 -31.83 -5.21 -7.50
CA GLN A 445 -31.37 -5.03 -8.87
C GLN A 445 -30.88 -6.36 -9.48
N LEU A 446 -30.15 -7.18 -8.73
CA LEU A 446 -29.74 -8.53 -9.14
C LEU A 446 -30.97 -9.44 -9.37
N LYS A 447 -31.91 -9.49 -8.42
CA LYS A 447 -33.16 -10.27 -8.55
C LYS A 447 -34.00 -9.89 -9.77
N GLN A 448 -34.01 -8.62 -10.12
CA GLN A 448 -34.74 -8.08 -11.27
C GLN A 448 -33.99 -8.23 -12.59
N GLY A 449 -32.76 -8.77 -12.57
CA GLY A 449 -31.90 -8.91 -13.76
C GLY A 449 -31.37 -7.58 -14.31
N ARG A 450 -31.36 -6.51 -13.48
CA ARG A 450 -30.75 -5.21 -13.85
C ARG A 450 -29.23 -5.22 -13.72
N VAL A 451 -28.70 -6.13 -12.89
CA VAL A 451 -27.28 -6.42 -12.70
C VAL A 451 -27.12 -7.93 -12.69
N ASP A 452 -26.02 -8.44 -13.23
CA ASP A 452 -25.75 -9.88 -13.30
C ASP A 452 -24.67 -10.33 -12.31
N VAL A 453 -23.80 -9.43 -11.83
CA VAL A 453 -22.74 -9.73 -10.87
C VAL A 453 -22.67 -8.63 -9.81
N LEU A 454 -22.74 -9.04 -8.55
CA LEU A 454 -22.42 -8.24 -7.37
C LEU A 454 -21.08 -8.72 -6.84
N ALA A 455 -20.05 -7.87 -6.90
CA ALA A 455 -18.70 -8.20 -6.45
C ALA A 455 -18.45 -7.75 -5.01
N SER A 456 -17.67 -8.54 -4.27
CA SER A 456 -17.13 -8.24 -2.95
C SER A 456 -18.19 -7.90 -1.90
N VAL A 457 -19.31 -8.62 -1.90
CA VAL A 457 -20.32 -8.55 -0.84
C VAL A 457 -19.66 -9.01 0.47
N THR A 458 -19.79 -8.19 1.51
CA THR A 458 -19.17 -8.38 2.83
C THR A 458 -20.02 -7.72 3.90
N GLY A 459 -19.84 -8.13 5.15
CA GLY A 459 -20.64 -7.67 6.30
C GLY A 459 -21.71 -8.69 6.67
N GLY A 460 -22.06 -8.79 7.96
CA GLY A 460 -22.90 -9.87 8.45
C GLY A 460 -24.28 -9.93 7.79
N GLU A 461 -25.02 -8.82 7.80
CA GLU A 461 -26.39 -8.77 7.29
C GLU A 461 -26.44 -8.80 5.76
N GLU A 462 -25.54 -8.06 5.09
CA GLU A 462 -25.46 -8.02 3.63
C GLU A 462 -25.09 -9.38 3.05
N THR A 463 -24.11 -10.07 3.65
CA THR A 463 -23.68 -11.41 3.20
C THR A 463 -24.79 -12.42 3.42
N LYS A 464 -25.42 -12.42 4.60
CA LYS A 464 -26.56 -13.29 4.90
C LYS A 464 -27.72 -13.07 3.92
N ALA A 465 -28.06 -11.83 3.59
CA ALA A 465 -29.11 -11.51 2.63
C ALA A 465 -28.75 -11.96 1.20
N ALA A 466 -27.49 -11.81 0.80
CA ALA A 466 -27.02 -12.25 -0.52
C ALA A 466 -27.01 -13.78 -0.65
N LEU A 467 -26.55 -14.49 0.38
CA LEU A 467 -26.54 -15.96 0.39
C LEU A 467 -27.95 -16.57 0.45
N ALA A 468 -28.92 -15.88 1.06
CA ALA A 468 -30.30 -16.35 1.12
C ALA A 468 -30.98 -16.51 -0.25
N ILE A 469 -30.44 -15.89 -1.30
CA ILE A 469 -30.97 -16.01 -2.67
C ILE A 469 -30.15 -16.95 -3.56
N VAL A 470 -29.01 -17.45 -3.08
CA VAL A 470 -28.14 -18.33 -3.86
C VAL A 470 -28.84 -19.68 -4.02
N ASP A 471 -29.20 -19.97 -5.26
CA ASP A 471 -29.75 -21.24 -5.68
C ASP A 471 -29.12 -21.58 -7.04
N ASN A 472 -28.55 -22.79 -7.18
CA ASN A 472 -27.80 -23.19 -8.38
C ASN A 472 -28.60 -23.12 -9.72
N VAL A 473 -29.87 -22.71 -9.68
CA VAL A 473 -30.75 -22.50 -10.83
C VAL A 473 -30.75 -21.04 -11.28
N LYS A 474 -30.85 -20.07 -10.37
CA LYS A 474 -30.95 -18.64 -10.68
C LYS A 474 -29.69 -17.86 -10.32
N PHE A 475 -29.08 -18.14 -9.17
CA PHE A 475 -27.95 -17.37 -8.65
C PHE A 475 -26.88 -18.28 -8.06
N LYS A 476 -25.63 -18.04 -8.43
CA LYS A 476 -24.47 -18.73 -7.90
C LYS A 476 -23.62 -17.75 -7.12
N GLU A 477 -22.68 -18.29 -6.37
CA GLU A 477 -21.66 -17.52 -5.69
C GLU A 477 -20.28 -18.14 -5.86
N THR A 478 -19.27 -17.32 -5.64
CA THR A 478 -17.90 -17.72 -5.33
C THR A 478 -17.41 -16.80 -4.21
N HIS A 479 -16.51 -17.29 -3.37
CA HIS A 479 -16.02 -16.51 -2.24
C HIS A 479 -14.56 -16.79 -1.93
N TYR A 480 -13.96 -15.85 -1.20
CA TYR A 480 -12.56 -15.89 -0.82
C TYR A 480 -12.30 -15.08 0.45
N ASP A 481 -11.27 -15.48 1.20
CA ASP A 481 -10.77 -14.68 2.31
C ASP A 481 -10.17 -13.38 1.75
N ARG A 482 -10.55 -12.23 2.32
CA ARG A 482 -10.01 -10.93 1.94
C ARG A 482 -8.49 -10.93 2.15
N ALA A 483 -7.74 -10.48 1.14
CA ALA A 483 -6.35 -10.10 1.33
C ALA A 483 -6.25 -8.78 2.12
N GLY A 484 -6.46 -8.85 3.44
CA GLY A 484 -6.46 -7.70 4.34
C GLY A 484 -7.32 -7.92 5.58
N TYR A 485 -7.36 -6.92 6.45
CA TYR A 485 -8.10 -6.95 7.70
C TYR A 485 -8.49 -5.55 8.17
N GLY A 486 -9.56 -5.47 8.95
CA GLY A 486 -9.85 -4.31 9.79
C GLY A 486 -8.96 -4.30 11.03
N LYS A 487 -8.57 -3.12 11.49
CA LYS A 487 -7.57 -2.96 12.55
C LYS A 487 -7.83 -1.78 13.48
N LEU A 488 -7.22 -1.87 14.65
CA LEU A 488 -6.85 -0.73 15.50
C LEU A 488 -5.37 -0.41 15.24
N ALA A 489 -5.09 0.70 14.59
CA ALA A 489 -3.74 1.17 14.30
C ALA A 489 -3.22 2.10 15.40
N PHE A 490 -1.91 2.07 15.65
CA PHE A 490 -1.25 2.90 16.64
C PHE A 490 -0.24 3.87 16.02
N ARG A 491 -0.12 5.05 16.62
CA ARG A 491 1.07 5.90 16.51
C ARG A 491 2.12 5.39 17.49
N CYS A 492 3.20 4.85 16.96
CA CYS A 492 4.22 4.19 17.76
C CYS A 492 5.39 5.13 18.16
N ASP A 493 5.26 6.44 17.97
CA ASP A 493 6.30 7.45 18.22
C ASP A 493 5.94 8.51 19.26
N PHE A 494 4.74 8.44 19.84
CA PHE A 494 4.35 9.28 20.97
C PHE A 494 3.24 8.63 21.79
N SER A 495 2.98 9.19 22.98
CA SER A 495 1.93 8.73 23.92
C SER A 495 2.16 7.31 24.43
N PRO A 496 1.32 6.77 25.32
CA PRO A 496 1.47 5.39 25.78
C PRO A 496 1.54 4.35 24.64
N THR A 497 0.94 4.62 23.47
CA THR A 497 0.96 3.71 22.32
C THR A 497 2.35 3.55 21.67
N GLN A 498 3.35 4.38 22.01
CA GLN A 498 4.74 4.16 21.58
C GLN A 498 5.35 2.90 22.21
N PHE A 499 4.84 2.47 23.36
CA PHE A 499 5.39 1.36 24.13
C PHE A 499 4.74 0.03 23.72
N ALA A 500 5.57 -0.95 23.35
CA ALA A 500 5.09 -2.26 22.91
C ALA A 500 4.29 -2.99 24.01
N GLU A 501 4.66 -2.83 25.28
CA GLU A 501 3.91 -3.34 26.42
C GLU A 501 2.48 -2.82 26.50
N VAL A 502 2.23 -1.57 26.11
CA VAL A 502 0.89 -0.96 26.14
C VAL A 502 0.07 -1.50 24.97
N ARG A 503 0.66 -1.59 23.78
CA ARG A 503 -0.03 -2.15 22.61
C ARG A 503 -0.40 -3.62 22.81
N ARG A 504 0.49 -4.41 23.41
CA ARG A 504 0.20 -5.79 23.86
C ARG A 504 -0.91 -5.84 24.90
N ALA A 505 -0.88 -4.94 25.90
CA ALA A 505 -1.93 -4.87 26.92
C ALA A 505 -3.29 -4.55 26.30
N VAL A 506 -3.37 -3.58 25.37
CA VAL A 506 -4.60 -3.28 24.62
C VAL A 506 -5.06 -4.49 23.80
N MET A 507 -4.15 -5.23 23.18
CA MET A 507 -4.51 -6.44 22.42
C MET A 507 -5.14 -7.51 23.32
N TYR A 508 -4.62 -7.72 24.53
CA TYR A 508 -5.16 -8.65 25.52
C TYR A 508 -6.53 -8.25 26.09
N THR A 509 -7.00 -7.01 25.92
CA THR A 509 -8.30 -6.55 26.43
C THR A 509 -9.43 -6.62 25.42
N ILE A 510 -9.15 -7.11 24.21
CA ILE A 510 -10.15 -7.29 23.16
C ILE A 510 -10.33 -8.79 22.93
N ASP A 511 -11.54 -9.31 23.12
CA ASP A 511 -11.89 -10.62 22.59
C ASP A 511 -12.04 -10.51 21.06
N ARG A 512 -10.93 -10.74 20.35
CA ARG A 512 -10.87 -10.56 18.89
C ARG A 512 -11.75 -11.57 18.16
N ASN A 513 -11.91 -12.77 18.70
CA ASN A 513 -12.76 -13.79 18.09
C ASN A 513 -14.24 -13.38 18.20
N GLU A 514 -14.70 -12.99 19.39
CA GLU A 514 -16.05 -12.46 19.59
C GLU A 514 -16.28 -11.19 18.76
N PHE A 515 -15.28 -10.30 18.70
CA PHE A 515 -15.32 -9.09 17.88
C PHE A 515 -15.56 -9.41 16.42
N ALA A 516 -14.71 -10.26 15.83
CA ALA A 516 -14.80 -10.67 14.43
C ALA A 516 -16.13 -11.37 14.14
N GLN A 517 -16.57 -12.27 15.02
CA GLN A 517 -17.79 -13.04 14.83
C GLN A 517 -19.04 -12.15 14.86
N THR A 518 -19.07 -11.17 15.76
CA THR A 518 -20.15 -10.18 15.86
C THR A 518 -20.19 -9.26 14.65
N PHE A 519 -19.03 -8.73 14.23
CA PHE A 519 -18.97 -7.78 13.11
C PHE A 519 -19.29 -8.45 11.76
N THR A 520 -18.72 -9.63 11.53
CA THR A 520 -18.81 -10.32 10.23
C THR A 520 -20.03 -11.24 10.13
N GLY A 521 -20.78 -11.45 11.21
CA GLY A 521 -21.89 -12.41 11.23
C GLY A 521 -21.45 -13.86 11.00
N GLY A 522 -20.18 -14.18 11.29
CA GLY A 522 -19.56 -15.50 11.03
C GLY A 522 -18.87 -15.64 9.67
N TYR A 523 -18.91 -14.61 8.81
CA TYR A 523 -18.25 -14.61 7.49
C TYR A 523 -16.87 -13.95 7.53
N GLY A 524 -16.06 -14.36 8.51
CA GLY A 524 -14.72 -13.83 8.71
C GLY A 524 -14.01 -14.46 9.89
N SER A 525 -12.73 -14.13 10.04
CA SER A 525 -11.85 -14.69 11.06
C SER A 525 -10.86 -13.64 11.57
N VAL A 526 -10.01 -14.04 12.52
CA VAL A 526 -8.92 -13.19 13.02
C VAL A 526 -7.60 -13.64 12.39
N VAL A 527 -6.72 -12.67 12.10
CA VAL A 527 -5.31 -12.91 11.80
C VAL A 527 -4.45 -12.31 12.92
N ASP A 528 -3.25 -12.84 13.13
CA ASP A 528 -2.39 -12.45 14.27
C ASP A 528 -1.25 -11.50 13.89
N ALA A 529 -1.10 -11.24 12.59
CA ALA A 529 -0.03 -10.42 12.03
C ALA A 529 -0.43 -9.95 10.61
N PRO A 530 0.40 -9.18 9.90
CA PRO A 530 0.00 -8.54 8.66
C PRO A 530 0.04 -9.54 7.49
N TYR A 531 -0.88 -10.49 7.45
CA TYR A 531 -1.03 -11.45 6.36
C TYR A 531 -2.49 -11.85 6.16
N HIS A 532 -2.77 -12.59 5.09
CA HIS A 532 -4.02 -13.33 4.92
C HIS A 532 -3.72 -14.81 4.69
N ALA A 533 -4.67 -15.69 4.99
CA ALA A 533 -4.43 -17.13 5.03
C ALA A 533 -4.11 -17.75 3.64
N GLY A 534 -4.48 -17.07 2.56
CA GLY A 534 -4.19 -17.47 1.18
C GLY A 534 -2.86 -16.97 0.64
N LEU A 535 -2.04 -16.26 1.43
CA LEU A 535 -0.74 -15.75 0.97
C LEU A 535 0.26 -16.92 0.84
N ASP A 536 0.91 -17.05 -0.32
CA ASP A 536 1.86 -18.16 -0.57
C ASP A 536 3.01 -18.21 0.45
N ALA A 537 3.55 -17.06 0.87
CA ALA A 537 4.58 -16.99 1.91
C ALA A 537 4.07 -17.53 3.25
N TYR A 538 2.83 -17.19 3.64
CA TYR A 538 2.21 -17.75 4.84
C TYR A 538 2.04 -19.26 4.72
N ILE A 539 1.49 -19.74 3.60
CA ILE A 539 1.28 -21.18 3.36
C ILE A 539 2.61 -21.95 3.45
N ALA A 540 3.70 -21.37 2.93
CA ALA A 540 5.03 -21.99 2.91
C ALA A 540 5.67 -22.15 4.31
N VAL A 541 5.36 -21.26 5.25
CA VAL A 541 6.08 -21.20 6.56
C VAL A 541 5.18 -21.25 7.78
N LYS A 542 3.86 -21.38 7.63
CA LYS A 542 2.89 -21.37 8.74
C LYS A 542 3.21 -22.35 9.86
N ASP A 543 3.76 -23.52 9.55
CA ASP A 543 4.10 -24.56 10.53
C ASP A 543 5.36 -24.20 11.35
N LYS A 544 6.12 -23.19 10.91
CA LYS A 544 7.28 -22.64 11.61
C LYS A 544 6.99 -21.32 12.33
N LEU A 545 5.84 -20.67 12.06
CA LEU A 545 5.50 -19.38 12.64
C LEU A 545 5.26 -19.49 14.15
N ARG A 546 5.93 -18.62 14.91
CA ARG A 546 5.77 -18.49 16.36
C ARG A 546 5.07 -17.18 16.70
N LEU A 547 3.74 -17.19 16.60
CA LEU A 547 2.92 -16.02 16.87
C LEU A 547 2.25 -16.14 18.24
N ASN A 548 2.31 -15.05 19.01
CA ASN A 548 1.45 -14.90 20.16
C ASN A 548 0.04 -14.52 19.66
N LYS A 549 -0.95 -15.31 20.06
CA LYS A 549 -2.36 -15.08 19.76
C LYS A 549 -2.99 -14.00 20.63
N TYR A 550 -2.28 -13.54 21.67
CA TYR A 550 -2.77 -12.53 22.61
C TYR A 550 -4.19 -12.81 23.09
N GLU A 551 -4.46 -14.06 23.49
CA GLU A 551 -5.77 -14.49 23.96
C GLU A 551 -6.26 -13.58 25.09
N TYR A 552 -7.55 -13.21 25.04
CA TYR A 552 -8.14 -12.25 25.96
C TYR A 552 -7.82 -12.57 27.43
N SER A 553 -7.10 -11.66 28.10
CA SER A 553 -6.59 -11.90 29.45
C SER A 553 -6.20 -10.61 30.17
N VAL A 554 -6.96 -10.27 31.20
CA VAL A 554 -6.65 -9.11 32.09
C VAL A 554 -5.31 -9.29 32.77
N GLU A 555 -4.99 -10.50 33.22
CA GLU A 555 -3.77 -10.76 33.97
C GLU A 555 -2.54 -10.64 33.07
N ASN A 556 -2.60 -11.12 31.82
CA ASN A 556 -1.52 -10.91 30.86
C ASN A 556 -1.39 -9.43 30.46
N ALA A 557 -2.52 -8.71 30.34
CA ALA A 557 -2.50 -7.27 30.10
C ALA A 557 -1.80 -6.51 31.24
N LYS A 558 -2.16 -6.82 32.49
CA LYS A 558 -1.51 -6.26 33.70
C LYS A 558 -0.03 -6.61 33.75
N GLN A 559 0.33 -7.86 33.50
CA GLN A 559 1.72 -8.30 33.55
C GLN A 559 2.56 -7.60 32.49
N SER A 560 2.07 -7.48 31.25
CA SER A 560 2.72 -6.73 30.18
C SER A 560 3.02 -5.29 30.62
N LEU A 561 2.05 -4.61 31.23
CA LEU A 561 2.21 -3.25 31.76
C LEU A 561 3.24 -3.18 32.90
N ILE A 562 3.22 -4.13 33.84
CA ILE A 562 4.17 -4.21 34.96
C ILE A 562 5.60 -4.40 34.44
N ASP A 563 5.80 -5.34 33.51
CA ASP A 563 7.10 -5.62 32.90
C ASP A 563 7.65 -4.40 32.13
N GLY A 564 6.75 -3.58 31.57
CA GLY A 564 7.09 -2.32 30.93
C GLY A 564 7.22 -1.12 31.87
N GLY A 565 7.12 -1.30 33.19
CA GLY A 565 7.33 -0.22 34.16
C GLY A 565 6.15 0.72 34.38
N TRP A 566 4.92 0.32 34.01
CA TRP A 566 3.67 1.04 34.34
C TRP A 566 3.22 0.73 35.76
N VAL A 567 4.11 1.01 36.71
CA VAL A 567 4.00 0.61 38.12
C VAL A 567 3.81 1.79 39.07
N TYR A 568 3.65 3.00 38.55
CA TYR A 568 3.52 4.21 39.36
C TYR A 568 2.11 4.80 39.35
N ASN A 569 1.81 5.65 40.33
CA ASN A 569 0.66 6.56 40.34
C ASN A 569 1.10 7.98 39.91
N GLU A 570 0.16 8.94 39.93
CA GLU A 570 0.43 10.33 39.54
C GLU A 570 1.47 11.06 40.42
N LYS A 571 1.76 10.53 41.61
CA LYS A 571 2.74 11.07 42.56
C LYS A 571 4.12 10.41 42.44
N GLY A 572 4.31 9.52 41.46
CA GLY A 572 5.55 8.73 41.33
C GLY A 572 5.73 7.68 42.42
N GLU A 573 4.67 7.36 43.18
CA GLU A 573 4.65 6.27 44.16
C GLU A 573 4.13 4.98 43.50
N ALA A 574 4.22 3.84 44.18
CA ALA A 574 3.70 2.57 43.65
C ALA A 574 2.20 2.67 43.31
N TYR A 575 1.81 2.11 42.16
CA TYR A 575 0.43 2.00 41.74
C TYR A 575 -0.33 1.00 42.62
N GLU A 576 -1.54 1.39 43.04
CA GLU A 576 -2.47 0.52 43.75
C GLU A 576 -3.68 0.23 42.86
N GLU A 577 -4.04 -1.05 42.73
CA GLU A 577 -5.13 -1.48 41.84
C GLU A 577 -6.47 -0.84 42.23
N GLY A 578 -7.23 -0.39 41.22
CA GLY A 578 -8.50 0.31 41.41
C GLY A 578 -8.38 1.79 41.82
N LYS A 579 -7.16 2.30 42.07
CA LYS A 579 -6.94 3.71 42.46
C LYS A 579 -6.47 4.58 41.30
N GLY A 580 -7.28 4.65 40.25
CA GLY A 580 -7.02 5.49 39.07
C GLY A 580 -6.13 4.82 38.03
N VAL A 581 -5.38 5.62 37.27
CA VAL A 581 -4.56 5.14 36.14
C VAL A 581 -3.12 4.89 36.56
N ARG A 582 -2.48 3.94 35.87
CA ARG A 582 -1.04 3.68 35.97
C ARG A 582 -0.24 4.81 35.33
N TYR A 583 0.99 4.98 35.80
CA TYR A 583 1.98 5.86 35.22
C TYR A 583 3.29 5.11 34.98
N LYS A 584 4.02 5.51 33.93
CA LYS A 584 5.39 5.07 33.64
C LYS A 584 6.36 6.23 33.82
N LYS A 585 7.46 5.98 34.52
CA LYS A 585 8.59 6.92 34.62
C LYS A 585 9.35 6.93 33.29
N LEU A 586 9.53 8.12 32.71
CA LEU A 586 10.20 8.30 31.43
C LEU A 586 11.71 8.49 31.59
N SER A 587 12.47 8.00 30.61
CA SER A 587 13.93 8.07 30.57
C SER A 587 14.48 8.11 29.13
N GLY A 588 15.73 8.58 28.96
CA GLY A 588 16.38 8.60 27.65
C GLY A 588 15.54 9.29 26.57
N TYR A 589 15.39 8.66 25.41
CA TYR A 589 14.59 9.18 24.29
C TYR A 589 13.07 9.19 24.54
N GLU A 590 12.58 8.57 25.62
CA GLU A 590 11.16 8.67 26.02
C GLU A 590 10.82 10.10 26.49
N LEU A 591 11.82 10.91 26.89
CA LEU A 591 11.69 12.34 27.25
C LEU A 591 11.51 13.25 26.02
N SER A 592 10.76 12.79 25.02
CA SER A 592 10.47 13.57 23.81
C SER A 592 9.46 14.70 24.08
N TYR A 593 9.48 15.74 23.26
CA TYR A 593 8.54 16.87 23.38
C TYR A 593 7.07 16.41 23.46
N ASN A 594 6.65 15.51 22.57
CA ASN A 594 5.26 15.04 22.52
C ASN A 594 4.86 14.25 23.77
N ASN A 595 5.81 13.52 24.38
CA ASN A 595 5.57 12.76 25.60
C ASN A 595 5.47 13.64 26.84
N LEU A 596 6.35 14.65 26.95
CA LEU A 596 6.31 15.62 28.04
C LEU A 596 5.07 16.52 27.95
N ALA A 597 4.62 16.83 26.73
CA ALA A 597 3.42 17.61 26.46
C ALA A 597 2.12 16.77 26.45
N PHE A 598 2.19 15.45 26.69
CA PHE A 598 1.04 14.57 26.54
C PHE A 598 -0.06 14.86 27.56
N SER A 599 -1.31 14.88 27.07
CA SER A 599 -2.52 14.94 27.88
C SER A 599 -3.64 14.11 27.25
N SER A 600 -4.56 13.63 28.09
CA SER A 600 -5.83 13.09 27.61
C SER A 600 -6.62 14.18 26.87
N THR A 601 -7.42 13.82 25.88
CA THR A 601 -8.16 14.82 25.06
C THR A 601 -9.23 15.58 25.84
N ASP A 602 -9.70 15.03 26.96
CA ASP A 602 -10.60 15.69 27.92
C ASP A 602 -9.84 16.46 29.03
N ASN A 603 -8.50 16.48 28.97
CA ASN A 603 -7.58 17.12 29.92
C ASN A 603 -7.63 16.57 31.36
N LYS A 604 -8.19 15.37 31.58
CA LYS A 604 -8.25 14.71 32.89
C LYS A 604 -6.88 14.22 33.38
N TYR A 605 -6.04 13.70 32.49
CA TYR A 605 -4.72 13.17 32.81
C TYR A 605 -3.66 13.83 31.92
N ARG A 606 -2.45 13.95 32.44
CA ARG A 606 -1.29 14.51 31.73
C ARG A 606 0.00 13.93 32.27
N THR A 607 1.07 14.02 31.49
CA THR A 607 2.42 13.78 32.00
C THR A 607 2.73 14.77 33.12
N VAL A 608 3.29 14.29 34.23
CA VAL A 608 3.60 15.07 35.43
C VAL A 608 5.07 15.00 35.78
N LYS A 609 5.62 16.10 36.31
CA LYS A 609 6.99 16.15 36.84
C LYS A 609 6.94 16.03 38.36
N VAL A 610 7.54 14.99 38.91
CA VAL A 610 7.63 14.74 40.36
C VAL A 610 9.11 14.57 40.73
N ASN A 611 9.60 15.41 41.65
CA ASN A 611 10.99 15.36 42.12
C ASN A 611 12.06 15.38 41.01
N GLY A 612 11.80 16.13 39.93
CA GLY A 612 12.72 16.24 38.79
C GLY A 612 12.50 15.19 37.69
N GLU A 613 11.67 14.18 37.92
CA GLU A 613 11.44 13.06 37.01
C GLU A 613 10.05 13.13 36.38
N TYR A 614 9.89 12.60 35.17
CA TYR A 614 8.64 12.65 34.42
C TYR A 614 7.88 11.33 34.46
N TYR A 615 6.58 11.40 34.71
CA TYR A 615 5.67 10.26 34.80
C TYR A 615 4.52 10.45 33.82
N MET A 616 4.39 9.54 32.84
CA MET A 616 3.34 9.56 31.81
C MET A 616 2.16 8.68 32.24
N PRO A 617 0.90 9.16 32.14
CA PRO A 617 -0.28 8.36 32.47
C PRO A 617 -0.63 7.35 31.37
N LEU A 618 -1.18 6.19 31.75
CA LEU A 618 -1.68 5.17 30.84
C LEU A 618 -3.04 5.60 30.25
N VAL A 619 -2.98 6.49 29.27
CA VAL A 619 -4.14 6.97 28.52
C VAL A 619 -4.04 6.66 27.03
N ILE A 620 -5.08 6.05 26.47
CA ILE A 620 -5.24 5.86 25.02
C ILE A 620 -6.22 6.91 24.49
N ASN A 621 -5.69 7.90 23.77
CA ASN A 621 -6.52 8.83 23.01
C ASN A 621 -6.87 8.19 21.67
N TRP A 622 -8.13 7.80 21.48
CA TRP A 622 -8.59 7.08 20.28
C TRP A 622 -9.56 7.92 19.42
N MET A 623 -9.41 7.79 18.10
CA MET A 623 -10.32 8.40 17.12
C MET A 623 -10.83 7.36 16.10
N GLY A 624 -12.13 7.41 15.83
CA GLY A 624 -12.76 6.64 14.76
C GLY A 624 -13.57 7.52 13.79
N THR A 625 -14.24 6.88 12.84
CA THR A 625 -15.17 7.56 11.91
C THR A 625 -16.62 7.26 12.25
N GLN A 626 -17.54 8.12 11.78
CA GLN A 626 -18.99 7.93 11.91
C GLN A 626 -19.72 8.35 10.61
N PRO A 627 -20.75 7.59 10.16
CA PRO A 627 -21.21 6.31 10.69
C PRO A 627 -20.21 5.19 10.41
N ASN A 628 -19.91 4.33 11.40
CA ASN A 628 -19.03 3.17 11.21
C ASN A 628 -19.29 2.09 12.28
N PRO A 629 -19.91 0.95 11.92
CA PRO A 629 -20.19 -0.12 12.87
C PRO A 629 -18.95 -0.70 13.59
N VAL A 630 -17.76 -0.63 12.98
CA VAL A 630 -16.50 -1.04 13.64
C VAL A 630 -16.18 -0.09 14.79
N THR A 631 -16.33 1.22 14.55
CA THR A 631 -16.13 2.25 15.58
C THR A 631 -17.12 2.03 16.72
N ASP A 632 -18.39 1.83 16.42
CA ASP A 632 -19.44 1.62 17.43
C ASP A 632 -19.19 0.35 18.27
N GLN A 633 -18.76 -0.73 17.63
CA GLN A 633 -18.45 -1.98 18.32
C GLN A 633 -17.20 -1.85 19.19
N LEU A 634 -16.15 -1.14 18.74
CA LEU A 634 -14.97 -0.87 19.57
C LEU A 634 -15.31 0.00 20.80
N ILE A 635 -16.13 1.04 20.62
CA ILE A 635 -16.64 1.85 21.75
C ILE A 635 -17.35 0.95 22.75
N THR A 636 -18.27 0.11 22.26
CA THR A 636 -19.04 -0.81 23.09
C THR A 636 -18.11 -1.79 23.82
N ALA A 637 -17.14 -2.38 23.11
CA ALA A 637 -16.19 -3.34 23.65
C ALA A 637 -15.28 -2.74 24.73
N TRP A 638 -15.00 -1.43 24.71
CA TRP A 638 -14.17 -0.77 25.72
C TRP A 638 -14.96 -0.09 26.84
N GLN A 639 -16.12 0.52 26.55
CA GLN A 639 -16.94 1.19 27.56
C GLN A 639 -17.62 0.21 28.51
N ASN A 640 -18.08 -0.93 27.99
CA ASN A 640 -18.80 -1.92 28.79
C ASN A 640 -17.87 -2.96 29.42
N ASN A 641 -16.59 -2.98 29.04
CA ASN A 641 -15.62 -3.94 29.54
C ASN A 641 -14.64 -3.27 30.50
N PRO A 642 -14.78 -3.46 31.83
CA PRO A 642 -13.84 -2.89 32.80
C PRO A 642 -12.41 -3.43 32.59
N ASN A 643 -12.23 -4.53 31.87
CA ASN A 643 -10.93 -5.08 31.50
C ASN A 643 -10.15 -4.16 30.54
N ALA A 644 -10.84 -3.37 29.70
CA ALA A 644 -10.20 -2.48 28.73
C ALA A 644 -9.67 -1.17 29.35
N GLY A 645 -10.15 -0.80 30.52
CA GLY A 645 -9.74 0.42 31.22
C GLY A 645 -9.43 0.15 32.68
N GLU A 646 -10.46 0.20 33.52
CA GLU A 646 -10.37 0.23 34.98
C GLU A 646 -9.46 -0.86 35.57
N LYS A 647 -9.65 -2.13 35.22
CA LYS A 647 -8.92 -3.26 35.82
C LYS A 647 -7.45 -3.31 35.46
N ILE A 648 -7.06 -2.78 34.31
CA ILE A 648 -5.65 -2.68 33.93
C ILE A 648 -5.04 -1.33 34.35
N GLY A 649 -5.84 -0.42 34.92
CA GLY A 649 -5.41 0.93 35.29
C GLY A 649 -5.18 1.83 34.08
N ALA A 650 -5.96 1.65 33.00
CA ALA A 650 -5.92 2.49 31.81
C ALA A 650 -7.14 3.42 31.72
N TYR A 651 -6.99 4.52 30.98
CA TYR A 651 -8.10 5.41 30.60
C TYR A 651 -8.15 5.59 29.09
N ILE A 652 -9.35 5.59 28.51
CA ILE A 652 -9.53 5.71 27.06
C ILE A 652 -10.41 6.92 26.79
N THR A 653 -9.98 7.79 25.88
CA THR A 653 -10.81 8.87 25.35
C THR A 653 -11.23 8.57 23.92
N TYR A 654 -12.40 9.08 23.55
CA TYR A 654 -13.05 8.77 22.28
C TYR A 654 -13.34 10.06 21.52
N ALA A 655 -12.96 10.10 20.25
CA ALA A 655 -13.34 11.15 19.32
C ALA A 655 -13.79 10.55 17.98
N THR A 656 -14.60 11.29 17.24
CA THR A 656 -15.06 10.87 15.91
C THR A 656 -14.97 12.00 14.90
N GLY A 657 -14.68 11.68 13.64
CA GLY A 657 -14.68 12.63 12.53
C GLY A 657 -14.78 11.95 11.18
N ASP A 658 -14.58 12.69 10.09
CA ASP A 658 -14.53 12.10 8.75
C ASP A 658 -13.20 11.36 8.49
N MET A 659 -13.16 10.51 7.47
CA MET A 659 -11.99 9.68 7.17
C MET A 659 -10.74 10.48 6.80
N ASN A 660 -10.88 11.53 5.98
CA ASN A 660 -9.74 12.19 5.34
C ASN A 660 -9.18 13.31 6.20
N SER A 661 -10.03 14.26 6.61
CA SER A 661 -9.57 15.46 7.31
C SER A 661 -9.38 15.23 8.81
N ALA A 662 -10.20 14.38 9.44
CA ALA A 662 -10.03 14.03 10.83
C ALA A 662 -9.13 12.79 11.02
N LEU A 663 -9.57 11.58 10.64
CA LEU A 663 -8.83 10.36 10.99
C LEU A 663 -7.43 10.33 10.35
N TYR A 664 -7.32 10.48 9.03
CA TYR A 664 -6.02 10.52 8.36
C TYR A 664 -5.23 11.81 8.65
N GLY A 665 -5.91 12.94 8.83
CA GLY A 665 -5.27 14.20 9.24
C GLY A 665 -4.52 14.07 10.58
N GLU A 666 -5.13 13.42 11.57
CA GLU A 666 -4.50 13.12 12.86
C GLU A 666 -3.46 12.02 12.76
N TYR A 667 -3.79 10.89 12.12
CA TYR A 667 -2.91 9.73 12.06
C TYR A 667 -1.62 10.01 11.28
N TYR A 668 -1.68 10.70 10.15
CA TYR A 668 -0.50 11.09 9.37
C TYR A 668 0.05 12.46 9.77
N GLN A 669 -0.53 13.12 10.79
CA GLN A 669 -0.10 14.42 11.30
C GLN A 669 0.02 15.50 10.21
N MET A 670 -0.99 15.59 9.34
CA MET A 670 -0.93 16.41 8.12
C MET A 670 -1.29 17.88 8.39
N PRO A 671 -0.35 18.85 8.27
CA PRO A 671 -0.65 20.26 8.54
C PRO A 671 -1.73 20.83 7.61
N ALA A 672 -1.82 20.31 6.38
CA ALA A 672 -2.83 20.69 5.40
C ALA A 672 -4.28 20.40 5.87
N TYR A 673 -4.45 19.50 6.83
CA TYR A 673 -5.75 19.19 7.45
C TYR A 673 -5.91 19.81 8.85
N GLY A 674 -5.11 20.83 9.17
CA GLY A 674 -5.22 21.57 10.43
C GLY A 674 -4.56 20.87 11.62
N PHE A 675 -3.70 19.87 11.37
CA PHE A 675 -2.87 19.29 12.42
C PHE A 675 -1.97 20.37 13.05
N THR A 676 -2.04 20.50 14.37
CA THR A 676 -1.26 21.49 15.14
C THR A 676 -0.41 20.85 16.23
N LYS A 677 -0.86 19.74 16.79
CA LYS A 677 -0.16 18.98 17.82
C LYS A 677 -0.62 17.53 17.82
N ALA A 678 0.26 16.62 18.24
CA ALA A 678 -0.08 15.21 18.42
C ALA A 678 -1.17 15.05 19.50
N ARG A 679 -2.22 14.28 19.20
CA ARG A 679 -3.38 14.10 20.08
C ARG A 679 -3.81 12.64 20.22
N PHE A 680 -3.93 11.93 19.10
CA PHE A 680 -4.50 10.59 19.07
C PHE A 680 -3.43 9.54 18.81
N GLY A 681 -3.23 8.66 19.79
CA GLY A 681 -2.26 7.55 19.71
C GLY A 681 -2.84 6.32 19.02
N ALA A 682 -4.16 6.24 18.85
CA ALA A 682 -4.85 5.11 18.26
C ALA A 682 -5.98 5.54 17.32
N VAL A 683 -6.17 4.81 16.22
CA VAL A 683 -7.28 5.00 15.26
C VAL A 683 -7.75 3.65 14.71
N ASN A 684 -8.99 3.54 14.20
CA ASN A 684 -9.46 2.33 13.53
C ASN A 684 -9.75 2.54 12.04
N PHE A 685 -9.18 1.69 11.20
CA PHE A 685 -9.44 1.62 9.75
C PHE A 685 -9.12 0.22 9.25
N ALA A 686 -9.08 -0.01 7.93
CA ALA A 686 -8.74 -1.30 7.36
C ALA A 686 -7.54 -1.22 6.43
N THR A 687 -6.77 -2.31 6.37
CA THR A 687 -5.68 -2.50 5.39
C THR A 687 -6.12 -3.53 4.36
N GLY A 688 -5.73 -3.31 3.11
CA GLY A 688 -5.82 -4.30 2.04
C GLY A 688 -4.46 -4.50 1.41
N TYR A 689 -4.12 -5.73 1.08
CA TYR A 689 -3.00 -6.06 0.21
C TYR A 689 -3.50 -5.95 -1.23
N THR A 690 -3.30 -4.77 -1.82
CA THR A 690 -3.77 -4.45 -3.18
C THR A 690 -2.97 -5.16 -4.28
N SER A 691 -1.96 -5.94 -3.89
CA SER A 691 -1.14 -6.77 -4.75
C SER A 691 -0.63 -7.96 -3.92
N ALA A 692 -0.27 -9.05 -4.61
CA ALA A 692 0.54 -10.11 -4.00
C ALA A 692 2.01 -9.70 -3.83
N VAL A 693 2.42 -8.54 -4.37
CA VAL A 693 3.65 -7.89 -3.94
C VAL A 693 3.51 -7.52 -2.48
N TYR A 694 4.14 -8.34 -1.64
CA TYR A 694 4.28 -8.07 -0.23
C TYR A 694 5.69 -7.51 0.01
N ASP A 695 5.79 -6.19 -0.14
CA ASP A 695 7.00 -5.42 0.09
C ASP A 695 6.75 -4.44 1.23
N GLN A 696 7.55 -4.58 2.29
CA GLN A 696 7.51 -3.73 3.47
C GLN A 696 8.80 -2.91 3.62
N SER A 697 9.71 -2.99 2.64
CA SER A 697 10.94 -2.21 2.64
C SER A 697 10.61 -0.72 2.72
N PHE A 698 11.45 0.00 3.47
CA PHE A 698 11.29 1.42 3.78
C PHE A 698 10.06 1.80 4.65
N TYR A 699 9.03 0.97 4.79
CA TYR A 699 7.90 1.23 5.70
C TYR A 699 8.27 1.13 7.18
N TRP A 700 9.45 0.59 7.47
CA TRP A 700 10.02 0.46 8.81
C TRP A 700 11.35 1.22 8.93
N THR A 701 11.65 2.12 8.00
CA THR A 701 12.92 2.82 7.97
C THR A 701 13.12 3.72 9.18
N ILE A 702 14.35 3.75 9.70
CA ILE A 702 14.76 4.74 10.69
C ILE A 702 15.39 5.99 10.04
N ASP A 703 15.54 6.05 8.71
CA ASP A 703 16.07 7.25 8.04
C ASP A 703 15.10 8.42 8.22
N GLN A 704 15.51 9.44 8.97
CA GLN A 704 14.67 10.60 9.27
C GLN A 704 14.09 11.30 8.03
N ASN A 705 14.80 11.27 6.90
CA ASN A 705 14.35 11.92 5.66
C ASN A 705 13.22 11.15 4.99
N MET A 706 13.06 9.87 5.32
CA MET A 706 12.05 8.97 4.78
C MET A 706 10.96 8.65 5.80
N TYR A 707 11.31 8.57 7.08
CA TYR A 707 10.45 8.09 8.17
C TYR A 707 9.05 8.71 8.16
N ALA A 708 8.96 10.05 8.14
CA ALA A 708 7.68 10.75 8.20
C ALA A 708 6.75 10.47 6.99
N ASN A 709 7.33 10.10 5.84
CA ASN A 709 6.58 9.89 4.60
C ASN A 709 6.31 8.41 4.29
N TYR A 710 7.17 7.50 4.76
CA TYR A 710 7.12 6.09 4.42
C TYR A 710 6.65 5.21 5.59
N SER A 711 6.88 5.60 6.85
CA SER A 711 6.57 4.72 7.96
C SER A 711 5.06 4.48 8.10
N SER A 712 4.65 3.21 8.08
CA SER A 712 3.22 2.84 8.12
C SER A 712 2.60 2.98 9.52
N ASN A 713 3.39 2.73 10.57
CA ASN A 713 2.97 2.74 11.97
C ASN A 713 3.76 3.72 12.85
N PHE A 714 4.72 4.45 12.24
CA PHE A 714 5.59 5.38 12.94
C PHE A 714 6.28 4.69 14.12
N LEU A 715 6.82 3.50 13.87
CA LEU A 715 7.54 2.70 14.85
C LEU A 715 9.04 2.77 14.55
N LEU A 716 9.81 3.19 15.54
CA LEU A 716 11.26 3.10 15.55
C LEU A 716 11.63 1.90 16.42
N ASP A 717 12.03 0.79 15.80
CA ASP A 717 12.45 -0.39 16.54
C ASP A 717 13.86 -0.18 17.07
N GLU A 718 14.03 -0.23 18.39
CA GLU A 718 15.32 -0.06 19.06
C GLU A 718 16.40 -1.01 18.52
N LYS A 719 16.02 -2.14 17.92
CA LYS A 719 16.98 -3.11 17.37
C LYS A 719 17.59 -2.70 16.03
N ASP A 720 17.05 -1.66 15.39
CA ASP A 720 17.57 -1.14 14.12
C ASP A 720 18.61 -0.02 14.29
N PHE A 721 18.83 0.46 15.51
CA PHE A 721 19.82 1.49 15.81
C PHE A 721 21.20 0.90 16.09
N LEU A 722 22.18 1.24 15.27
CA LEU A 722 23.54 0.72 15.38
C LEU A 722 24.23 1.05 16.73
N SER A 723 23.93 2.22 17.29
CA SER A 723 24.44 2.71 18.57
C SER A 723 24.15 1.77 19.74
N ASN A 724 23.06 1.00 19.67
CA ASN A 724 22.65 0.03 20.70
C ASN A 724 23.58 -1.20 20.77
N TYR A 725 24.55 -1.31 19.84
CA TYR A 725 25.50 -2.42 19.75
C TYR A 725 26.95 -2.01 20.01
N GLY A 726 27.17 -0.82 20.62
CA GLY A 726 28.49 -0.37 21.07
C GLY A 726 29.44 0.07 19.95
N LEU A 727 28.90 0.49 18.81
CA LEU A 727 29.62 0.94 17.60
C LEU A 727 29.31 2.38 17.22
#